data_AF-A0A1E4RDK0-F1
#
_entry.id   AF-A0A1E4RDK0-F1
#
_cell.length_a   1.000
_cell.length_b   1.000
_cell.length_c   1.000
_cell.angle_alpha   90.00
_cell.angle_beta   90.00
_cell.angle_gamma   90.00
#
_symmetry.space_group_name_H-M   'P 1'
#
loop_
_entity.id
_entity.type
_entity.pdbx_description
1 polymer ?
#
loop_
_entity_poly.entity_id
_entity_poly.type
_entity_poly.pdbx_seq_one_letter_code
_entity_poly.pdbx_strand_id
1 'polypeptide(L)'
;MSLYHRLVQKSHLGIIIVLIFGNILFFGYFYTLNSEKSYIYSPSGESEYYVLQNNLVSNDQELSKIVESQQLGSLSEQEVISKLSERLKDSEQSKKIAEKIKQQVSDEYKERYIEELKAQVDKDYTQQIFRQLEKSYTLFQELKAKFLIDHSKEIKQSLINDILKDANDDGDGKASNLNSLISSKVDSQINKQNYLSFIFNDLIFAFKPKTESIPKMQEGDSIGGNMFREVLNPGYTKEFLTKERVELKDDVFKDLQDNHDNLVKALHNLDPPLPQFYSGDGIVINGGGVFMTGAIITLIQLRELGSKLPVEIILNDSEDYDDHICKTLLPKYNAGCKIIQQELGDELYRKLKLSSFQFKVVGLLVSSFDNIIALDADNLPIRNPDYLLFSEPFLSSKFLLWPDIWHKGTSPLYYDIARFKISGPPTKRQGLKNDQDYGEYVKKNIDNEVFFHDLQGTPPGIGAETGQLVFSKKEHFRSFVLSLYYNIYGKSHYYRLLFQGTFGSGDRGTFIPALHVMNEPYHLNNYHVWFAGYEEKYMKSGKVNSRLEESTMVQHDPKTSIKFYEDWEKWLKGKNMDIRLYPFQDNDYTRDLFQSFLDDMKNSNNGQDYKLPEVLFLHVHKPKINPVRNLSPKYKFQFKEKVYTQRFLGESGKYNKEFDSNEDWELKFNSIAKWVVCDALDSKRFWNDIANLNQKDVCKKISLFVEFLKRDSTNKDSAKLTSV
;
A
#
# COMPACT_ATOMS: atom_id res chain seq x y z
N MET A 1 13.80 48.98 -2.50
CA MET A 1 13.20 50.11 -1.75
C MET A 1 12.32 50.92 -2.68
N SER A 2 11.08 50.47 -2.81
CA SER A 2 9.97 50.94 -3.65
C SER A 2 8.93 49.84 -3.43
N LEU A 3 7.83 49.99 -2.71
CA LEU A 3 6.72 50.91 -2.85
C LEU A 3 5.97 50.90 -1.51
N TYR A 4 5.70 52.05 -0.91
CA TYR A 4 4.40 52.36 -0.27
C TYR A 4 4.42 53.85 0.08
N HIS A 5 4.50 54.66 -0.98
CA HIS A 5 4.36 56.10 -0.92
C HIS A 5 2.99 56.44 -1.52
N ARG A 6 2.19 57.21 -0.77
CA ARG A 6 0.81 57.74 -0.98
C ARG A 6 -0.20 57.00 -0.09
N LEU A 7 -0.82 57.57 0.95
CA LEU A 7 -1.13 58.98 1.33
C LEU A 7 -1.08 59.06 2.89
N VAL A 8 -0.41 60.02 3.56
CA VAL A 8 -0.85 61.42 3.82
C VAL A 8 -2.24 61.45 4.49
N GLN A 9 -2.51 61.98 5.69
CA GLN A 9 -1.76 62.79 6.66
C GLN A 9 -2.58 62.91 7.98
N LYS A 10 -1.84 62.86 9.10
CA LYS A 10 -1.92 63.70 10.33
C LYS A 10 -3.17 63.77 11.23
N SER A 11 -2.81 63.62 12.53
CA SER A 11 -3.21 64.40 13.73
C SER A 11 -4.13 63.60 14.70
N HIS A 12 -3.90 63.47 16.00
CA HIS A 12 -2.98 64.09 16.97
C HIS A 12 -2.76 63.12 18.16
N LEU A 13 -1.57 63.22 18.78
CA LEU A 13 -1.19 62.96 20.19
C LEU A 13 -2.12 62.12 21.10
N GLY A 14 -1.57 61.07 21.71
CA GLY A 14 -2.11 60.47 22.94
C GLY A 14 -1.38 59.19 23.35
N ILE A 15 -0.63 59.25 24.45
CA ILE A 15 0.26 58.23 25.03
C ILE A 15 -0.49 56.96 25.45
N ILE A 16 0.08 55.78 25.19
CA ILE A 16 -0.44 54.43 25.51
C ILE A 16 0.24 53.93 26.80
N ILE A 17 -0.54 53.48 27.80
CA ILE A 17 -0.05 52.65 28.92
C ILE A 17 -1.00 51.43 29.09
N VAL A 18 -0.44 50.22 29.29
CA VAL A 18 -1.06 48.91 29.00
C VAL A 18 -1.15 48.02 30.22
N LEU A 19 -2.32 47.47 30.53
CA LEU A 19 -2.46 46.50 31.62
C LEU A 19 -3.58 45.42 31.44
N ILE A 20 -3.37 44.24 32.05
CA ILE A 20 -3.86 42.87 31.70
C ILE A 20 -4.99 42.32 32.62
N PHE A 21 -5.96 41.53 32.10
CA PHE A 21 -6.59 40.38 32.82
C PHE A 21 -7.31 39.37 31.91
N GLY A 22 -7.06 38.06 32.12
CA GLY A 22 -7.87 36.97 31.55
C GLY A 22 -7.44 35.56 31.99
N ASN A 23 -7.81 35.10 33.19
CA ASN A 23 -7.56 33.69 33.57
C ASN A 23 -8.58 33.02 34.52
N ILE A 24 -9.69 33.65 34.91
CA ILE A 24 -10.55 33.09 35.98
C ILE A 24 -11.90 32.54 35.48
N LEU A 25 -12.42 32.97 34.33
CA LEU A 25 -13.71 32.45 33.82
C LEU A 25 -13.58 31.33 32.78
N PHE A 26 -12.41 31.17 32.15
CA PHE A 26 -12.19 30.16 31.11
C PHE A 26 -11.91 28.76 31.69
N PHE A 27 -11.28 28.69 32.87
CA PHE A 27 -10.91 27.42 33.52
C PHE A 27 -12.09 26.68 34.17
N GLY A 28 -13.14 27.40 34.60
CA GLY A 28 -14.27 26.79 35.31
C GLY A 28 -15.21 25.96 34.43
N TYR A 29 -15.29 26.24 33.13
CA TYR A 29 -16.22 25.55 32.22
C TYR A 29 -15.58 24.35 31.50
N PHE A 30 -14.26 24.35 31.32
CA PHE A 30 -13.53 23.29 30.61
C PHE A 30 -13.28 22.02 31.45
N TYR A 31 -13.44 22.08 32.78
CA TYR A 31 -13.02 21.00 33.68
C TYR A 31 -14.09 19.95 34.01
N THR A 32 -15.31 20.05 33.48
CA THR A 32 -16.42 19.13 33.85
C THR A 32 -16.93 18.22 32.73
N LEU A 33 -16.30 18.18 31.56
CA LEU A 33 -16.61 17.19 30.52
C LEU A 33 -15.31 16.52 30.01
N ASN A 34 -15.10 15.29 30.51
CA ASN A 34 -14.12 14.26 30.14
C ASN A 34 -13.43 14.45 28.77
N SER A 35 -12.10 14.61 28.71
CA SER A 35 -11.02 13.63 28.96
C SER A 35 -10.76 12.67 27.79
N GLU A 36 -10.12 13.15 26.73
CA GLU A 36 -9.00 12.48 26.06
C GLU A 36 -8.18 13.52 25.29
N LYS A 37 -6.86 13.35 25.28
CA LYS A 37 -5.84 14.39 25.07
C LYS A 37 -5.87 15.01 23.66
N SER A 38 -5.59 16.31 23.58
CA SER A 38 -4.41 16.82 22.87
C SER A 38 -4.18 18.33 23.11
N TYR A 39 -2.91 18.66 23.27
CA TYR A 39 -2.37 19.95 23.64
C TYR A 39 -2.34 20.91 22.45
N ILE A 40 -2.63 22.19 22.65
CA ILE A 40 -2.12 23.28 21.82
C ILE A 40 -1.58 24.38 22.74
N TYR A 41 -0.26 24.53 22.73
CA TYR A 41 0.44 25.69 23.25
C TYR A 41 0.48 26.78 22.16
N SER A 42 0.20 28.02 22.56
CA SER A 42 0.21 29.24 21.74
C SER A 42 1.64 29.67 21.37
N PRO A 43 1.92 30.04 20.11
CA PRO A 43 3.14 30.74 19.75
C PRO A 43 2.83 32.15 19.22
N SER A 44 2.79 33.14 20.12
CA SER A 44 3.16 34.56 19.93
C SER A 44 2.37 35.48 20.86
N GLY A 45 2.68 35.41 22.16
CA GLY A 45 2.42 36.52 23.08
C GLY A 45 3.48 37.61 22.90
N GLU A 46 3.44 38.32 21.77
CA GLU A 46 3.91 39.71 21.73
C GLU A 46 2.67 40.59 22.02
N SER A 47 2.61 41.09 23.25
CA SER A 47 1.76 42.19 23.75
C SER A 47 0.32 42.31 23.22
N GLU A 48 -0.67 41.86 23.99
CA GLU A 48 -2.08 42.21 23.76
C GLU A 48 -2.39 43.63 24.26
N TYR A 49 -3.05 44.45 23.44
CA TYR A 49 -3.48 45.82 23.78
C TYR A 49 -5.01 45.92 23.66
N TYR A 50 -5.65 46.56 24.64
CA TYR A 50 -7.08 46.94 24.57
C TYR A 50 -7.23 48.46 24.53
N VAL A 51 -8.09 48.96 23.64
CA VAL A 51 -8.36 50.40 23.44
C VAL A 51 -9.63 50.79 24.20
N LEU A 52 -9.49 51.62 25.25
CA LEU A 52 -10.63 52.32 25.84
C LEU A 52 -10.99 53.51 24.96
N GLN A 53 -12.22 53.56 24.47
CA GLN A 53 -12.65 54.69 23.64
C GLN A 53 -12.80 55.95 24.52
N ASN A 54 -12.30 57.11 24.04
CA ASN A 54 -12.28 58.39 24.78
C ASN A 54 -13.65 58.82 25.35
N ASN A 55 -14.71 58.47 24.65
CA ASN A 55 -16.12 58.69 25.00
C ASN A 55 -16.58 57.90 26.24
N LEU A 56 -15.90 56.82 26.65
CA LEU A 56 -16.18 56.11 27.91
C LEU A 56 -15.51 56.79 29.11
N VAL A 57 -14.26 57.25 28.94
CA VAL A 57 -13.47 57.89 30.02
C VAL A 57 -14.00 59.29 30.34
N SER A 58 -14.41 60.05 29.33
CA SER A 58 -14.93 61.41 29.48
C SER A 58 -16.32 61.49 30.14
N ASN A 59 -17.06 60.38 30.18
CA ASN A 59 -18.41 60.32 30.76
C ASN A 59 -18.44 59.73 32.19
N ASP A 60 -17.32 59.22 32.71
CA ASP A 60 -17.21 58.73 34.09
C ASP A 60 -16.09 59.50 34.82
N GLN A 61 -16.51 60.39 35.73
CA GLN A 61 -15.63 61.30 36.47
C GLN A 61 -14.59 60.59 37.33
N GLU A 62 -14.81 59.34 37.76
CA GLU A 62 -13.81 58.59 38.54
C GLU A 62 -12.84 57.81 37.66
N LEU A 63 -13.28 57.32 36.49
CA LEU A 63 -12.38 56.74 35.50
C LEU A 63 -11.40 57.78 34.97
N SER A 64 -11.86 59.01 34.75
CA SER A 64 -10.99 60.12 34.35
C SER A 64 -9.94 60.45 35.42
N LYS A 65 -10.30 60.39 36.71
CA LYS A 65 -9.36 60.59 37.83
C LYS A 65 -8.33 59.46 37.94
N ILE A 66 -8.73 58.21 37.73
CA ILE A 66 -7.84 57.05 37.75
C ILE A 66 -6.80 57.18 36.61
N VAL A 67 -7.23 57.56 35.41
CA VAL A 67 -6.35 57.78 34.26
C VAL A 67 -5.41 58.98 34.46
N GLU A 68 -5.90 60.09 35.01
CA GLU A 68 -5.05 61.25 35.34
C GLU A 68 -4.02 60.93 36.43
N SER A 69 -4.40 60.17 37.46
CA SER A 69 -3.49 59.79 38.55
C SER A 69 -2.36 58.84 38.11
N GLN A 70 -2.61 58.01 37.09
CA GLN A 70 -1.57 57.19 36.45
C GLN A 70 -0.63 58.05 35.60
N GLN A 71 -1.16 59.00 34.82
CA GLN A 71 -0.35 59.90 33.99
C GLN A 71 0.56 60.81 34.83
N LEU A 72 0.15 61.15 36.05
CA LEU A 72 0.94 61.89 37.04
C LEU A 72 1.94 61.00 37.82
N GLY A 73 1.97 59.68 37.57
CA GLY A 73 2.90 58.73 38.20
C GLY A 73 2.58 58.40 39.67
N SER A 74 1.36 58.72 40.14
CA SER A 74 0.97 58.61 41.55
C SER A 74 0.40 57.25 41.98
N LEU A 75 0.18 56.33 41.02
CA LEU A 75 -0.26 54.96 41.25
C LEU A 75 0.59 53.98 40.43
N SER A 76 0.88 52.81 41.00
CA SER A 76 1.57 51.76 40.26
C SER A 76 0.65 51.09 39.24
N GLU A 77 1.23 50.49 38.20
CA GLU A 77 0.49 49.77 37.16
C GLU A 77 -0.48 48.74 37.76
N GLN A 78 -0.04 47.94 38.73
CA GLN A 78 -0.87 46.90 39.35
C GLN A 78 -2.08 47.46 40.14
N GLU A 79 -1.94 48.64 40.74
CA GLU A 79 -3.04 49.31 41.47
C GLU A 79 -4.09 49.89 40.53
N VAL A 80 -3.67 50.37 39.36
CA VAL A 80 -4.58 50.87 38.30
C VAL A 80 -5.42 49.70 37.75
N ILE A 81 -4.82 48.53 37.53
CA ILE A 81 -5.56 47.32 37.12
C ILE A 81 -6.62 46.94 38.13
N SER A 82 -6.22 46.89 39.40
CA SER A 82 -7.08 46.45 40.49
C SER A 82 -8.34 47.31 40.57
N LYS A 83 -8.18 48.64 40.56
CA LYS A 83 -9.29 49.59 40.64
C LYS A 83 -10.18 49.60 39.40
N LEU A 84 -9.61 49.45 38.20
CA LEU A 84 -10.38 49.31 36.96
C LEU A 84 -11.19 48.01 36.93
N SER A 85 -10.59 46.91 37.38
CA SER A 85 -11.21 45.59 37.44
C SER A 85 -12.34 45.54 38.46
N GLU A 86 -12.22 46.26 39.57
CA GLU A 86 -13.25 46.34 40.61
C GLU A 86 -14.47 47.15 40.14
N ARG A 87 -14.27 48.24 39.38
CA ARG A 87 -15.35 49.05 38.79
C ARG A 87 -16.08 48.34 37.65
N LEU A 88 -15.36 47.61 36.80
CA LEU A 88 -15.93 46.90 35.65
C LEU A 88 -16.72 45.64 36.03
N LYS A 89 -16.54 45.12 37.26
CA LYS A 89 -17.31 43.99 37.78
C LYS A 89 -18.79 44.31 38.02
N ASP A 90 -19.16 45.58 38.20
CA ASP A 90 -20.49 45.96 38.73
C ASP A 90 -21.32 46.86 37.80
N SER A 91 -20.90 47.07 36.54
CA SER A 91 -21.64 47.92 35.61
C SER A 91 -22.52 47.12 34.63
N GLU A 92 -23.74 47.61 34.38
CA GLU A 92 -24.65 47.09 33.35
C GLU A 92 -24.01 47.10 31.94
N GLN A 93 -22.96 47.93 31.76
CA GLN A 93 -22.16 48.04 30.54
C GLN A 93 -21.23 46.84 30.32
N SER A 94 -20.66 46.23 31.35
CA SER A 94 -19.78 45.07 31.18
C SER A 94 -20.54 43.81 30.78
N LYS A 95 -21.81 43.68 31.21
CA LYS A 95 -22.73 42.63 30.70
C LYS A 95 -23.01 42.80 29.21
N LYS A 96 -23.25 44.03 28.73
CA LYS A 96 -23.44 44.31 27.29
C LYS A 96 -22.20 44.01 26.45
N ILE A 97 -21.00 44.28 26.97
CA ILE A 97 -19.74 43.97 26.28
C ILE A 97 -19.51 42.45 26.24
N ALA A 98 -19.78 41.73 27.33
CA ALA A 98 -19.69 40.28 27.38
C ALA A 98 -20.69 39.60 26.44
N GLU A 99 -21.93 40.09 26.35
CA GLU A 99 -22.91 39.60 25.38
C GLU A 99 -22.46 39.83 23.95
N LYS A 100 -21.87 41.00 23.65
CA LYS A 100 -21.37 41.33 22.31
C LYS A 100 -20.19 40.44 21.89
N ILE A 101 -19.26 40.16 22.81
CA ILE A 101 -18.14 39.23 22.58
C ILE A 101 -18.65 37.80 22.42
N LYS A 102 -19.61 37.38 23.26
CA LYS A 102 -20.23 36.05 23.16
C LYS A 102 -20.95 35.86 21.82
N GLN A 103 -21.57 36.91 21.30
CA GLN A 103 -22.20 36.91 19.98
C GLN A 103 -21.15 36.84 18.86
N GLN A 104 -20.07 37.62 18.93
CA GLN A 104 -18.98 37.58 17.94
C GLN A 104 -18.26 36.23 17.90
N VAL A 105 -17.92 35.64 19.05
CA VAL A 105 -17.29 34.32 19.12
C VAL A 105 -18.27 33.23 18.66
N SER A 106 -19.55 33.36 19.01
CA SER A 106 -20.58 32.45 18.51
C SER A 106 -20.84 32.59 17.01
N ASP A 107 -20.54 33.71 16.38
CA ASP A 107 -20.71 33.89 14.94
C ASP A 107 -19.45 33.45 14.18
N GLU A 108 -18.26 33.66 14.75
CA GLU A 108 -16.96 33.31 14.15
C GLU A 108 -16.65 31.80 14.20
N TYR A 109 -17.04 31.10 15.27
CA TYR A 109 -16.68 29.68 15.45
C TYR A 109 -17.83 28.71 15.15
N LYS A 110 -19.05 29.20 14.96
CA LYS A 110 -20.22 28.33 14.73
C LYS A 110 -20.17 27.64 13.38
N GLU A 111 -19.72 28.30 12.32
CA GLU A 111 -19.55 27.61 11.02
C GLU A 111 -18.45 26.56 11.09
N ARG A 112 -17.32 26.88 11.71
CA ARG A 112 -16.19 25.94 11.87
C ARG A 112 -16.54 24.76 12.77
N TYR A 113 -17.27 24.98 13.86
CA TYR A 113 -17.74 23.90 14.75
C TYR A 113 -18.82 23.05 14.07
N ILE A 114 -19.70 23.65 13.27
CA ILE A 114 -20.66 22.92 12.43
C ILE A 114 -19.93 22.11 11.36
N GLU A 115 -18.86 22.63 10.75
CA GLU A 115 -18.03 21.87 9.80
C GLU A 115 -17.26 20.74 10.46
N GLU A 116 -16.66 20.96 11.64
CA GLU A 116 -15.97 19.91 12.40
C GLU A 116 -16.95 18.85 12.91
N LEU A 117 -18.12 19.23 13.41
CA LEU A 117 -19.19 18.29 13.75
C LEU A 117 -19.74 17.58 12.52
N LYS A 118 -19.90 18.26 11.39
CA LYS A 118 -20.30 17.60 10.13
C LYS A 118 -19.23 16.64 9.66
N ALA A 119 -17.94 16.96 9.75
CA ALA A 119 -16.86 16.06 9.38
C ALA A 119 -16.73 14.86 10.34
N GLN A 120 -16.93 15.08 11.64
CA GLN A 120 -16.93 14.03 12.66
C GLN A 120 -18.16 13.12 12.50
N VAL A 121 -19.35 13.71 12.36
CA VAL A 121 -20.59 12.99 12.07
C VAL A 121 -20.46 12.28 10.73
N ASP A 122 -20.00 12.91 9.66
CA ASP A 122 -19.78 12.25 8.37
C ASP A 122 -18.77 11.12 8.51
N LYS A 123 -17.68 11.25 9.26
CA LYS A 123 -16.71 10.16 9.47
C LYS A 123 -17.30 8.98 10.26
N ASP A 124 -18.00 9.26 11.36
CA ASP A 124 -18.60 8.25 12.24
C ASP A 124 -19.83 7.61 11.57
N TYR A 125 -20.65 8.41 10.90
CA TYR A 125 -21.81 8.00 10.12
C TYR A 125 -21.37 7.30 8.83
N THR A 126 -20.26 7.67 8.20
CA THR A 126 -19.68 6.94 7.06
C THR A 126 -19.11 5.60 7.50
N GLN A 127 -18.42 5.49 8.65
CA GLN A 127 -18.00 4.18 9.17
C GLN A 127 -19.17 3.30 9.61
N GLN A 128 -20.20 3.87 10.24
CA GLN A 128 -21.39 3.13 10.64
C GLN A 128 -22.29 2.78 9.46
N ILE A 129 -22.49 3.68 8.51
CA ILE A 129 -23.17 3.44 7.23
C ILE A 129 -22.36 2.44 6.43
N PHE A 130 -21.04 2.50 6.32
CA PHE A 130 -20.27 1.47 5.62
C PHE A 130 -20.39 0.13 6.32
N ARG A 131 -20.31 0.06 7.66
CA ARG A 131 -20.54 -1.19 8.39
C ARG A 131 -21.98 -1.69 8.29
N GLN A 132 -22.97 -0.79 8.24
CA GLN A 132 -24.38 -1.14 8.08
C GLN A 132 -24.75 -1.46 6.65
N LEU A 133 -24.16 -0.82 5.65
CA LEU A 133 -24.28 -1.11 4.22
C LEU A 133 -23.51 -2.38 3.90
N GLU A 134 -22.36 -2.63 4.50
CA GLU A 134 -21.63 -3.90 4.39
C GLU A 134 -22.44 -5.03 5.04
N LYS A 135 -22.97 -4.83 6.25
CA LYS A 135 -23.88 -5.81 6.87
C LYS A 135 -25.20 -5.96 6.12
N SER A 136 -25.78 -4.87 5.61
CA SER A 136 -27.04 -4.86 4.87
C SER A 136 -26.87 -5.39 3.45
N TYR A 137 -25.71 -5.19 2.82
CA TYR A 137 -25.37 -5.74 1.53
C TYR A 137 -25.00 -7.21 1.67
N THR A 138 -24.21 -7.60 2.68
CA THR A 138 -23.94 -9.01 2.98
C THR A 138 -25.24 -9.73 3.33
N LEU A 139 -26.08 -9.17 4.20
CA LEU A 139 -27.41 -9.70 4.50
C LEU A 139 -28.33 -9.68 3.28
N PHE A 140 -28.30 -8.64 2.44
CA PHE A 140 -29.08 -8.59 1.21
C PHE A 140 -28.59 -9.62 0.20
N GLN A 141 -27.28 -9.85 0.07
CA GLN A 141 -26.72 -10.86 -0.82
C GLN A 141 -26.94 -12.27 -0.27
N GLU A 142 -26.91 -12.48 1.04
CA GLU A 142 -27.28 -13.73 1.70
C GLU A 142 -28.77 -14.00 1.57
N LEU A 143 -29.63 -12.99 1.78
CA LEU A 143 -31.07 -13.07 1.58
C LEU A 143 -31.41 -13.23 0.10
N LYS A 144 -30.68 -12.60 -0.82
CA LYS A 144 -30.81 -12.77 -2.26
C LYS A 144 -30.38 -14.17 -2.66
N ALA A 145 -29.22 -14.65 -2.22
CA ALA A 145 -28.75 -16.01 -2.48
C ALA A 145 -29.72 -17.05 -1.91
N LYS A 146 -30.17 -16.86 -0.66
CA LYS A 146 -31.18 -17.69 -0.02
C LYS A 146 -32.52 -17.64 -0.73
N PHE A 147 -32.99 -16.46 -1.12
CA PHE A 147 -34.21 -16.27 -1.91
C PHE A 147 -34.10 -16.96 -3.28
N LEU A 148 -32.97 -16.85 -3.96
CA LEU A 148 -32.68 -17.52 -5.23
C LEU A 148 -32.66 -19.05 -5.07
N ILE A 149 -32.14 -19.57 -3.96
CA ILE A 149 -32.13 -21.01 -3.62
C ILE A 149 -33.55 -21.48 -3.32
N ASP A 150 -34.24 -20.79 -2.41
CA ASP A 150 -35.56 -21.16 -1.89
C ASP A 150 -36.66 -21.05 -2.98
N HIS A 151 -36.54 -20.08 -3.88
CA HIS A 151 -37.50 -19.81 -4.97
C HIS A 151 -36.97 -20.29 -6.33
N SER A 152 -35.90 -21.09 -6.35
CA SER A 152 -35.25 -21.59 -7.57
C SER A 152 -36.22 -22.29 -8.54
N LYS A 153 -37.28 -22.93 -8.03
CA LYS A 153 -38.31 -23.62 -8.81
C LYS A 153 -39.30 -22.66 -9.49
N GLU A 154 -39.65 -21.57 -8.82
CA GLU A 154 -40.60 -20.54 -9.27
C GLU A 154 -39.91 -19.53 -10.20
N ILE A 155 -38.67 -19.16 -9.89
CA ILE A 155 -37.79 -18.39 -10.78
C ILE A 155 -37.53 -19.17 -12.05
N LYS A 156 -37.30 -20.49 -11.98
CA LYS A 156 -37.26 -21.37 -13.17
C LYS A 156 -38.53 -21.23 -14.01
N GLN A 157 -39.72 -21.25 -13.42
CA GLN A 157 -40.98 -21.12 -14.14
C GLN A 157 -41.20 -19.70 -14.73
N SER A 158 -40.81 -18.65 -14.01
CA SER A 158 -40.90 -17.25 -14.49
C SER A 158 -39.92 -16.98 -15.63
N LEU A 159 -38.66 -17.41 -15.51
CA LEU A 159 -37.67 -17.27 -16.57
C LEU A 159 -38.06 -18.09 -17.81
N ILE A 160 -38.65 -19.27 -17.63
CA ILE A 160 -39.22 -20.07 -18.71
C ILE A 160 -40.36 -19.30 -19.40
N ASN A 161 -41.24 -18.61 -18.67
CA ASN A 161 -42.34 -17.84 -19.27
C ASN A 161 -41.87 -16.58 -20.02
N ASP A 162 -40.84 -15.89 -19.54
CA ASP A 162 -40.27 -14.72 -20.25
C ASP A 162 -39.44 -15.15 -21.48
N ILE A 163 -38.70 -16.27 -21.38
CA ILE A 163 -37.96 -16.84 -22.52
C ILE A 163 -38.92 -17.44 -23.56
N LEU A 164 -40.07 -17.99 -23.16
CA LEU A 164 -41.11 -18.46 -24.07
C LEU A 164 -41.87 -17.30 -24.76
N LYS A 165 -41.91 -16.10 -24.16
CA LYS A 165 -42.41 -14.91 -24.83
C LYS A 165 -41.46 -14.44 -25.94
N ASP A 166 -40.16 -14.47 -25.71
CA ASP A 166 -39.15 -14.10 -26.71
C ASP A 166 -38.93 -15.20 -27.78
N ALA A 167 -39.15 -16.47 -27.45
CA ALA A 167 -39.00 -17.59 -28.39
C ALA A 167 -40.21 -17.83 -29.31
N ASN A 168 -41.34 -17.15 -29.06
CA ASN A 168 -42.51 -17.23 -29.93
C ASN A 168 -42.41 -16.33 -31.18
N ASP A 169 -41.35 -15.53 -31.32
CA ASP A 169 -41.14 -14.64 -32.46
C ASP A 169 -40.27 -15.23 -33.60
N ASP A 170 -39.65 -16.40 -33.42
CA ASP A 170 -38.91 -17.07 -34.50
C ASP A 170 -39.31 -18.55 -34.59
N GLY A 171 -40.07 -18.83 -35.64
CA GLY A 171 -40.58 -20.15 -35.96
C GLY A 171 -39.50 -21.22 -36.11
N ASP A 172 -39.85 -22.39 -35.59
CA ASP A 172 -39.29 -23.71 -35.82
C ASP A 172 -38.01 -24.14 -35.04
N GLY A 173 -38.19 -25.19 -34.22
CA GLY A 173 -37.17 -26.24 -34.10
C GLY A 173 -36.18 -26.23 -32.93
N LYS A 174 -36.38 -25.49 -31.81
CA LYS A 174 -35.44 -25.54 -30.65
C LYS A 174 -36.01 -25.91 -29.28
N ALA A 175 -37.24 -26.43 -29.20
CA ALA A 175 -37.82 -26.83 -27.91
C ALA A 175 -37.13 -28.05 -27.25
N SER A 176 -36.44 -28.91 -28.01
CA SER A 176 -35.80 -30.13 -27.49
C SER A 176 -34.43 -29.90 -26.84
N ASN A 177 -33.83 -28.72 -27.01
CA ASN A 177 -32.50 -28.38 -26.46
C ASN A 177 -32.54 -27.25 -25.42
N LEU A 178 -33.74 -26.79 -25.04
CA LEU A 178 -33.91 -25.65 -24.13
C LEU A 178 -33.69 -26.04 -22.65
N ASN A 179 -34.10 -27.25 -22.26
CA ASN A 179 -33.89 -27.77 -20.90
C ASN A 179 -32.40 -28.01 -20.57
N SER A 180 -31.58 -28.40 -21.55
CA SER A 180 -30.13 -28.56 -21.39
C SER A 180 -29.41 -27.20 -21.31
N LEU A 181 -29.86 -26.20 -22.08
CA LEU A 181 -29.35 -24.82 -22.05
C LEU A 181 -29.74 -24.05 -20.79
N ILE A 182 -30.94 -24.29 -20.24
CA ILE A 182 -31.38 -23.70 -18.97
C ILE A 182 -30.68 -24.38 -17.79
N SER A 183 -30.50 -25.70 -17.82
CA SER A 183 -29.74 -26.41 -16.78
C SER A 183 -28.27 -25.99 -16.78
N SER A 184 -27.64 -25.82 -17.95
CA SER A 184 -26.25 -25.35 -18.02
C SER A 184 -26.06 -23.91 -17.55
N LYS A 185 -27.03 -23.01 -17.78
CA LYS A 185 -26.99 -21.63 -17.27
C LYS A 185 -27.31 -21.50 -15.77
N VAL A 186 -28.12 -22.40 -15.22
CA VAL A 186 -28.44 -22.43 -13.78
C VAL A 186 -27.33 -23.12 -12.99
N ASP A 187 -26.76 -24.21 -13.51
CA ASP A 187 -25.60 -24.88 -12.92
C ASP A 187 -24.31 -24.06 -13.05
N SER A 188 -24.21 -23.19 -14.08
CA SER A 188 -23.12 -22.20 -14.18
C SER A 188 -23.14 -21.13 -13.09
N GLN A 189 -24.27 -20.93 -12.41
CA GLN A 189 -24.36 -20.00 -11.27
C GLN A 189 -24.03 -20.66 -9.91
N ILE A 190 -23.85 -21.98 -9.86
CA ILE A 190 -23.62 -22.73 -8.60
C ILE A 190 -22.21 -23.37 -8.54
N ASN A 191 -21.58 -23.66 -9.68
CA ASN A 191 -20.26 -24.29 -9.72
C ASN A 191 -19.12 -23.29 -9.98
N LYS A 192 -18.13 -23.21 -9.07
CA LYS A 192 -16.94 -22.36 -9.18
C LYS A 192 -16.11 -22.66 -10.43
N GLN A 193 -15.99 -23.92 -10.87
CA GLN A 193 -15.29 -24.27 -12.12
C GLN A 193 -15.97 -23.66 -13.34
N ASN A 194 -17.31 -23.60 -13.37
CA ASN A 194 -18.04 -22.97 -14.46
C ASN A 194 -17.84 -21.45 -14.45
N TYR A 195 -17.84 -20.84 -13.26
CA TYR A 195 -17.54 -19.43 -13.10
C TYR A 195 -16.13 -19.08 -13.59
N LEU A 196 -15.12 -19.86 -13.18
CA LEU A 196 -13.74 -19.71 -13.66
C LEU A 196 -13.64 -19.96 -15.17
N SER A 197 -14.37 -20.95 -15.69
CA SER A 197 -14.46 -21.20 -17.14
C SER A 197 -15.04 -20.01 -17.90
N PHE A 198 -16.04 -19.31 -17.34
CA PHE A 198 -16.56 -18.07 -17.91
C PHE A 198 -15.49 -16.97 -17.93
N ILE A 199 -14.81 -16.74 -16.80
CA ILE A 199 -13.73 -15.74 -16.74
C ILE A 199 -12.70 -16.01 -17.82
N PHE A 200 -12.24 -17.25 -17.97
CA PHE A 200 -11.21 -17.55 -18.95
C PHE A 200 -11.72 -17.59 -20.40
N ASN A 201 -12.83 -18.27 -20.69
CA ASN A 201 -13.26 -18.45 -22.07
C ASN A 201 -13.97 -17.22 -22.62
N ASP A 202 -14.87 -16.61 -21.85
CA ASP A 202 -15.74 -15.54 -22.32
C ASP A 202 -15.14 -14.15 -22.10
N LEU A 203 -14.13 -14.01 -21.23
CA LEU A 203 -13.39 -12.75 -21.05
C LEU A 203 -11.95 -12.88 -21.56
N ILE A 204 -11.10 -13.68 -20.92
CA ILE A 204 -9.66 -13.67 -21.22
C ILE A 204 -9.38 -14.13 -22.66
N PHE A 205 -9.92 -15.28 -23.08
CA PHE A 205 -9.65 -15.86 -24.39
C PHE A 205 -10.49 -15.26 -25.51
N ALA A 206 -11.71 -14.79 -25.21
CA ALA A 206 -12.56 -14.09 -26.18
C ALA A 206 -11.90 -12.83 -26.73
N PHE A 207 -11.12 -12.13 -25.90
CA PHE A 207 -10.39 -10.91 -26.27
C PHE A 207 -8.88 -11.15 -26.42
N LYS A 208 -8.50 -12.37 -26.80
CA LYS A 208 -7.10 -12.70 -27.12
C LYS A 208 -6.62 -11.84 -28.32
N PRO A 209 -5.43 -11.22 -28.25
CA PRO A 209 -4.81 -10.59 -29.43
C PRO A 209 -4.66 -11.58 -30.59
N LYS A 210 -5.00 -11.15 -31.81
CA LYS A 210 -4.86 -11.97 -33.03
C LYS A 210 -3.40 -12.24 -33.35
N THR A 211 -2.53 -11.27 -33.04
CA THR A 211 -1.08 -11.43 -33.17
C THR A 211 -0.58 -12.41 -32.10
N GLU A 212 0.27 -13.38 -32.48
CA GLU A 212 0.76 -14.37 -31.52
C GLU A 212 1.69 -13.77 -30.46
N SER A 213 2.58 -12.87 -30.89
CA SER A 213 3.48 -12.10 -30.03
C SER A 213 4.01 -10.87 -30.76
N ILE A 214 4.49 -9.87 -30.00
CA ILE A 214 5.31 -8.79 -30.55
C ILE A 214 6.56 -9.43 -31.19
N PRO A 215 6.85 -9.17 -32.48
CA PRO A 215 8.08 -9.65 -33.12
C PRO A 215 9.33 -9.15 -32.41
N LYS A 216 10.38 -9.99 -32.30
CA LYS A 216 11.63 -9.61 -31.62
C LYS A 216 12.24 -8.29 -32.12
N MET A 217 12.15 -8.02 -33.43
CA MET A 217 12.66 -6.77 -34.01
C MET A 217 11.91 -5.52 -33.53
N GLN A 218 10.68 -5.69 -33.03
CA GLN A 218 9.81 -4.65 -32.48
C GLN A 218 9.92 -4.52 -30.96
N GLU A 219 10.64 -5.42 -30.29
CA GLU A 219 10.88 -5.28 -28.86
C GLU A 219 11.74 -4.04 -28.60
N GLY A 220 12.76 -3.79 -29.41
CA GLY A 220 13.73 -2.70 -29.19
C GLY A 220 14.65 -2.97 -28.00
N ASP A 221 15.39 -1.94 -27.57
CA ASP A 221 16.42 -2.08 -26.54
C ASP A 221 15.84 -2.17 -25.14
N SER A 222 16.45 -2.99 -24.28
CA SER A 222 16.03 -3.12 -22.88
C SER A 222 16.54 -1.96 -22.03
N ILE A 223 15.69 -1.48 -21.12
CA ILE A 223 16.05 -0.44 -20.16
C ILE A 223 16.85 -1.08 -19.01
N GLY A 224 18.03 -0.52 -18.72
CA GLY A 224 18.84 -0.91 -17.57
C GLY A 224 18.13 -0.62 -16.23
N GLY A 225 18.40 -1.43 -15.22
CA GLY A 225 17.86 -1.23 -13.87
C GLY A 225 18.44 0.01 -13.20
N ASN A 226 17.59 1.02 -12.99
CA ASN A 226 17.94 2.22 -12.23
C ASN A 226 17.06 2.32 -10.99
N MET A 227 17.68 2.61 -9.84
CA MET A 227 16.93 2.71 -8.58
C MET A 227 16.08 3.99 -8.57
N PHE A 228 14.86 3.90 -8.05
CA PHE A 228 13.90 5.00 -8.03
C PHE A 228 14.39 6.22 -7.24
N ARG A 229 15.28 6.02 -6.25
CA ARG A 229 15.92 7.11 -5.50
C ARG A 229 16.84 8.00 -6.34
N GLU A 230 17.27 7.52 -7.50
CA GLU A 230 18.19 8.25 -8.38
C GLU A 230 17.40 9.12 -9.37
N VAL A 231 17.81 10.39 -9.50
CA VAL A 231 17.32 11.26 -10.58
C VAL A 231 18.22 11.09 -11.79
N LEU A 232 17.67 10.50 -12.85
CA LEU A 232 18.40 10.10 -14.04
C LEU A 232 18.61 11.28 -15.02
N ASN A 233 19.74 11.27 -15.73
CA ASN A 233 20.04 12.20 -16.81
C ASN A 233 20.77 11.47 -17.97
N PRO A 234 20.14 11.28 -19.15
CA PRO A 234 18.75 11.62 -19.45
C PRO A 234 17.75 10.78 -18.61
N GLY A 235 16.63 11.40 -18.24
CA GLY A 235 15.55 10.74 -17.50
C GLY A 235 14.66 9.85 -18.38
N TYR A 236 13.74 9.09 -17.78
CA TYR A 236 12.72 8.35 -18.53
C TYR A 236 11.62 9.29 -19.04
N THR A 237 11.99 10.15 -19.99
CA THR A 237 11.07 11.04 -20.71
C THR A 237 10.24 10.24 -21.72
N LYS A 238 9.21 10.87 -22.30
CA LYS A 238 8.41 10.22 -23.34
C LYS A 238 9.27 9.81 -24.54
N GLU A 239 10.18 10.68 -24.95
CA GLU A 239 11.15 10.40 -26.02
C GLU A 239 12.04 9.19 -25.67
N PHE A 240 12.60 9.14 -24.46
CA PHE A 240 13.41 8.01 -24.01
C PHE A 240 12.65 6.67 -23.98
N LEU A 241 11.37 6.71 -23.59
CA LEU A 241 10.52 5.53 -23.50
C LEU A 241 9.92 5.10 -24.86
N THR A 242 10.19 5.84 -25.93
CA THR A 242 9.69 5.56 -27.28
C THR A 242 10.82 5.25 -28.26
N LYS A 243 11.88 6.07 -28.28
CA LYS A 243 12.98 5.96 -29.24
C LYS A 243 13.83 4.71 -29.00
N GLU A 244 13.98 3.87 -30.02
CA GLU A 244 14.72 2.60 -29.95
C GLU A 244 14.17 1.65 -28.87
N ARG A 245 12.89 1.81 -28.52
CA ARG A 245 12.16 0.97 -27.56
C ARG A 245 11.12 0.11 -28.27
N VAL A 246 10.12 -0.36 -27.53
CA VAL A 246 9.05 -1.16 -28.11
C VAL A 246 8.27 -0.32 -29.12
N GLU A 247 8.11 -0.85 -30.32
CA GLU A 247 7.36 -0.24 -31.40
C GLU A 247 6.29 -1.22 -31.87
N LEU A 248 5.09 -0.73 -32.16
CA LEU A 248 4.01 -1.55 -32.69
C LEU A 248 3.66 -1.07 -34.10
N LYS A 249 3.52 -2.01 -35.04
CA LYS A 249 2.87 -1.69 -36.32
C LYS A 249 1.42 -1.32 -36.09
N ASP A 250 0.85 -0.49 -36.96
CA ASP A 250 -0.52 0.01 -36.85
C ASP A 250 -1.57 -1.10 -36.71
N ASP A 251 -1.39 -2.23 -37.42
CA ASP A 251 -2.28 -3.39 -37.34
C ASP A 251 -2.20 -4.09 -35.98
N VAL A 252 -0.99 -4.29 -35.44
CA VAL A 252 -0.78 -4.87 -34.11
C VAL A 252 -1.27 -3.94 -33.01
N PHE A 253 -0.98 -2.64 -33.13
CA PHE A 253 -1.47 -1.62 -32.20
C PHE A 253 -2.99 -1.61 -32.14
N LYS A 254 -3.65 -1.57 -33.31
CA LYS A 254 -5.10 -1.57 -33.41
C LYS A 254 -5.71 -2.86 -32.87
N ASP A 255 -5.13 -4.02 -33.18
CA ASP A 255 -5.57 -5.31 -32.64
C ASP A 255 -5.50 -5.34 -31.10
N LEU A 256 -4.40 -4.87 -30.51
CA LEU A 256 -4.26 -4.79 -29.06
C LEU A 256 -5.27 -3.82 -28.45
N GLN A 257 -5.44 -2.64 -29.03
CA GLN A 257 -6.37 -1.62 -28.54
C GLN A 257 -7.83 -2.07 -28.66
N ASP A 258 -8.25 -2.64 -29.78
CA ASP A 258 -9.63 -3.10 -29.99
C ASP A 258 -9.98 -4.23 -29.01
N ASN A 259 -9.08 -5.20 -28.80
CA ASN A 259 -9.29 -6.28 -27.84
C ASN A 259 -9.29 -5.78 -26.39
N HIS A 260 -8.38 -4.85 -26.06
CA HIS A 260 -8.34 -4.21 -24.74
C HIS A 260 -9.63 -3.44 -24.45
N ASP A 261 -10.08 -2.57 -25.37
CA ASP A 261 -11.32 -1.80 -25.23
C ASP A 261 -12.53 -2.72 -25.03
N ASN A 262 -12.60 -3.82 -25.78
CA ASN A 262 -13.72 -4.76 -25.69
C ASN A 262 -13.71 -5.53 -24.35
N LEU A 263 -12.53 -5.95 -23.86
CA LEU A 263 -12.42 -6.55 -22.53
C LEU A 263 -12.81 -5.55 -21.45
N VAL A 264 -12.31 -4.31 -21.50
CA VAL A 264 -12.63 -3.28 -20.51
C VAL A 264 -14.14 -3.02 -20.47
N LYS A 265 -14.80 -2.90 -21.63
CA LYS A 265 -16.27 -2.80 -21.71
C LYS A 265 -16.98 -3.99 -21.08
N ALA A 266 -16.50 -5.22 -21.30
CA ALA A 266 -17.07 -6.42 -20.68
C ALA A 266 -16.89 -6.41 -19.16
N LEU A 267 -15.72 -5.98 -18.67
CA LEU A 267 -15.39 -5.92 -17.25
C LEU A 267 -16.19 -4.83 -16.51
N HIS A 268 -16.52 -3.70 -17.14
CA HIS A 268 -17.42 -2.71 -16.53
C HIS A 268 -18.81 -3.27 -16.23
N ASN A 269 -19.28 -4.24 -17.02
CA ASN A 269 -20.54 -4.93 -16.82
C ASN A 269 -20.41 -6.21 -15.97
N LEU A 270 -19.20 -6.54 -15.51
CA LEU A 270 -18.97 -7.71 -14.67
C LEU A 270 -19.42 -7.41 -13.24
N ASP A 271 -20.33 -8.22 -12.72
CA ASP A 271 -20.74 -8.18 -11.33
C ASP A 271 -19.59 -8.62 -10.41
N PRO A 272 -19.52 -8.10 -9.17
CA PRO A 272 -18.65 -8.64 -8.15
C PRO A 272 -18.86 -10.16 -7.99
N PRO A 273 -17.80 -10.91 -7.69
CA PRO A 273 -17.90 -12.35 -7.52
C PRO A 273 -18.83 -12.71 -6.36
N LEU A 274 -19.50 -13.84 -6.48
CA LEU A 274 -20.46 -14.31 -5.48
C LEU A 274 -19.74 -14.71 -4.18
N PRO A 275 -20.31 -14.35 -2.99
CA PRO A 275 -19.75 -14.74 -1.70
C PRO A 275 -19.56 -16.26 -1.51
N GLN A 276 -20.35 -17.07 -2.22
CA GLN A 276 -20.21 -18.53 -2.19
C GLN A 276 -18.89 -19.04 -2.82
N PHE A 277 -18.24 -18.24 -3.68
CA PHE A 277 -16.96 -18.60 -4.32
C PHE A 277 -15.77 -17.97 -3.60
N TYR A 278 -15.96 -16.74 -3.12
CA TYR A 278 -14.95 -16.00 -2.37
C TYR A 278 -15.55 -15.41 -1.11
N SER A 279 -15.05 -15.82 0.05
CA SER A 279 -15.54 -15.36 1.34
C SER A 279 -14.44 -15.33 2.39
N GLY A 280 -14.56 -14.40 3.32
CA GLY A 280 -13.71 -14.33 4.49
C GLY A 280 -12.30 -13.84 4.19
N ASP A 281 -11.49 -13.93 5.23
CA ASP A 281 -10.16 -13.34 5.32
C ASP A 281 -9.12 -14.45 5.38
N GLY A 282 -8.03 -14.33 4.63
CA GLY A 282 -6.97 -15.32 4.70
C GLY A 282 -5.70 -14.92 3.97
N ILE A 283 -4.68 -15.76 4.15
CA ILE A 283 -3.36 -15.59 3.55
C ILE A 283 -3.21 -16.61 2.43
N VAL A 284 -2.70 -16.17 1.28
CA VAL A 284 -2.48 -17.04 0.12
C VAL A 284 -0.99 -17.09 -0.16
N ILE A 285 -0.42 -18.30 -0.18
CA ILE A 285 1.00 -18.52 -0.46
C ILE A 285 1.13 -19.49 -1.63
N ASN A 286 1.81 -19.09 -2.69
CA ASN A 286 2.12 -20.02 -3.76
C ASN A 286 3.20 -21.00 -3.32
N GLY A 287 2.88 -22.29 -3.33
CA GLY A 287 3.79 -23.37 -2.92
C GLY A 287 3.57 -24.61 -3.76
N GLY A 288 4.63 -25.18 -4.31
CA GLY A 288 4.58 -26.36 -5.17
C GLY A 288 5.99 -26.87 -5.42
N GLY A 289 6.14 -28.15 -5.74
CA GLY A 289 7.44 -28.80 -5.84
C GLY A 289 8.34 -28.51 -4.63
N VAL A 290 9.57 -28.08 -4.93
CA VAL A 290 10.56 -27.71 -3.89
C VAL A 290 10.19 -26.44 -3.10
N PHE A 291 9.27 -25.60 -3.61
CA PHE A 291 8.85 -24.36 -2.94
C PHE A 291 7.87 -24.62 -1.79
N MET A 292 7.28 -25.82 -1.71
CA MET A 292 6.45 -26.25 -0.57
C MET A 292 7.17 -26.03 0.77
N THR A 293 8.47 -26.35 0.85
CA THR A 293 9.26 -26.14 2.08
C THR A 293 9.30 -24.67 2.49
N GLY A 294 9.49 -23.75 1.53
CA GLY A 294 9.50 -22.30 1.81
C GLY A 294 8.13 -21.78 2.24
N ALA A 295 7.06 -22.28 1.61
CA ALA A 295 5.69 -21.94 1.99
C ALA A 295 5.36 -22.38 3.42
N ILE A 296 5.79 -23.58 3.82
CA ILE A 296 5.63 -24.07 5.20
C ILE A 296 6.49 -23.26 6.17
N ILE A 297 7.73 -22.91 5.82
CA ILE A 297 8.57 -22.03 6.66
C ILE A 297 7.89 -20.68 6.89
N THR A 298 7.32 -20.09 5.84
CA THR A 298 6.58 -18.82 5.92
C THR A 298 5.32 -18.97 6.78
N LEU A 299 4.57 -20.08 6.63
CA LEU A 299 3.43 -20.42 7.49
C LEU A 299 3.83 -20.50 8.97
N ILE A 300 4.91 -21.20 9.30
CA ILE A 300 5.34 -21.32 10.70
C ILE A 300 5.83 -19.98 11.23
N GLN A 301 6.52 -19.18 10.42
CA GLN A 301 6.89 -17.80 10.80
C GLN A 301 5.65 -16.95 11.12
N LEU A 302 4.57 -17.06 10.35
CA LEU A 302 3.29 -16.40 10.65
C LEU A 302 2.74 -16.85 12.02
N ARG A 303 2.80 -18.15 12.32
CA ARG A 303 2.33 -18.70 13.60
C ARG A 303 3.20 -18.30 14.79
N GLU A 304 4.52 -18.23 14.63
CA GLU A 304 5.44 -17.68 15.63
C GLU A 304 5.12 -16.22 15.98
N LEU A 305 4.61 -15.45 15.01
CA LEU A 305 4.16 -14.07 15.20
C LEU A 305 2.71 -13.97 15.71
N GLY A 306 2.05 -15.10 15.96
CA GLY A 306 0.68 -15.14 16.47
C GLY A 306 -0.41 -14.86 15.44
N SER A 307 -0.11 -14.96 14.13
CA SER A 307 -1.13 -14.88 13.08
C SER A 307 -2.16 -15.99 13.27
N LYS A 308 -3.44 -15.64 13.16
CA LYS A 308 -4.59 -16.54 13.29
C LYS A 308 -5.32 -16.76 11.98
N LEU A 309 -5.04 -15.94 10.97
CA LEU A 309 -5.69 -16.06 9.66
C LEU A 309 -5.45 -17.46 9.06
N PRO A 310 -6.48 -18.05 8.42
CA PRO A 310 -6.32 -19.28 7.67
C PRO A 310 -5.38 -19.06 6.48
N VAL A 311 -4.59 -20.08 6.14
CA VAL A 311 -3.61 -20.02 5.05
C VAL A 311 -3.97 -21.04 3.97
N GLU A 312 -4.04 -20.60 2.72
CA GLU A 312 -4.13 -21.48 1.55
C GLU A 312 -2.78 -21.53 0.83
N ILE A 313 -2.18 -22.72 0.78
CA ILE A 313 -1.00 -22.99 -0.04
C ILE A 313 -1.46 -23.44 -1.41
N ILE A 314 -1.14 -22.65 -2.44
CA ILE A 314 -1.55 -22.90 -3.82
C ILE A 314 -0.52 -23.78 -4.54
N LEU A 315 -0.96 -24.98 -4.90
CA LEU A 315 -0.27 -25.98 -5.71
C LEU A 315 -0.64 -25.82 -7.18
N ASN A 316 0.28 -26.20 -8.07
CA ASN A 316 0.04 -26.14 -9.50
C ASN A 316 -0.93 -27.24 -9.97
N ASP A 317 -0.54 -28.49 -9.75
CA ASP A 317 -1.26 -29.67 -10.20
C ASP A 317 -1.20 -30.79 -9.15
N SER A 318 -1.82 -31.91 -9.48
CA SER A 318 -1.92 -33.04 -8.57
C SER A 318 -0.57 -33.75 -8.33
N GLU A 319 0.47 -33.50 -9.12
CA GLU A 319 1.80 -34.08 -8.88
C GLU A 319 2.44 -33.47 -7.63
N ASP A 320 2.24 -32.16 -7.43
CA ASP A 320 2.70 -31.42 -6.25
C ASP A 320 1.93 -31.79 -4.96
N TYR A 321 0.75 -32.39 -5.08
CA TYR A 321 -0.12 -32.68 -3.95
C TYR A 321 0.35 -33.86 -3.12
N ASP A 322 0.59 -33.66 -1.82
CA ASP A 322 0.97 -34.71 -0.87
C ASP A 322 -0.09 -34.83 0.24
N ASP A 323 -0.77 -35.98 0.32
CA ASP A 323 -1.84 -36.23 1.29
C ASP A 323 -1.40 -35.97 2.73
N HIS A 324 -0.19 -36.39 3.11
CA HIS A 324 0.28 -36.25 4.48
C HIS A 324 0.54 -34.78 4.82
N ILE A 325 1.17 -34.03 3.92
CA ILE A 325 1.35 -32.59 4.11
C ILE A 325 -0.01 -31.88 4.17
N CYS A 326 -0.87 -32.09 3.17
CA CYS A 326 -2.09 -31.30 3.00
C CYS A 326 -3.24 -31.69 3.96
N LYS A 327 -3.35 -32.95 4.38
CA LYS A 327 -4.42 -33.43 5.27
C LYS A 327 -3.99 -33.64 6.72
N THR A 328 -2.68 -33.76 6.99
CA THR A 328 -2.17 -34.04 8.34
C THR A 328 -1.33 -32.90 8.91
N LEU A 329 -0.34 -32.39 8.16
CA LEU A 329 0.57 -31.36 8.67
C LEU A 329 -0.08 -29.97 8.67
N LEU A 330 -0.51 -29.48 7.51
CA LEU A 330 -1.03 -28.11 7.36
C LEU A 330 -2.26 -27.81 8.23
N PRO A 331 -3.25 -28.73 8.41
CA PRO A 331 -4.43 -28.43 9.22
C PRO A 331 -4.11 -28.15 10.70
N LYS A 332 -3.00 -28.67 11.24
CA LYS A 332 -2.54 -28.36 12.60
C LYS A 332 -2.22 -26.88 12.80
N TYR A 333 -1.92 -26.18 11.71
CA TYR A 333 -1.53 -24.77 11.70
C TYR A 333 -2.58 -23.90 11.00
N ASN A 334 -3.86 -24.30 10.99
CA ASN A 334 -4.94 -23.58 10.29
C ASN A 334 -4.59 -23.26 8.83
N ALA A 335 -4.06 -24.26 8.13
CA ALA A 335 -3.65 -24.14 6.74
C ALA A 335 -4.15 -25.32 5.89
N GLY A 336 -4.30 -25.12 4.59
CA GLY A 336 -4.73 -26.14 3.65
C GLY A 336 -4.13 -25.95 2.25
N CYS A 337 -4.28 -26.96 1.40
CA CYS A 337 -3.82 -26.90 0.02
C CYS A 337 -4.97 -26.57 -0.94
N LYS A 338 -4.67 -25.81 -1.99
CA LYS A 338 -5.55 -25.60 -3.15
C LYS A 338 -4.78 -25.91 -4.42
N ILE A 339 -5.39 -26.66 -5.34
CA ILE A 339 -4.71 -27.11 -6.57
C ILE A 339 -5.34 -26.39 -7.76
N ILE A 340 -4.53 -25.62 -8.50
CA ILE A 340 -4.99 -24.86 -9.67
C ILE A 340 -5.65 -25.79 -10.69
N GLN A 341 -5.02 -26.92 -11.04
CA GLN A 341 -5.58 -27.89 -11.98
C GLN A 341 -7.00 -28.34 -11.60
N GLN A 342 -7.25 -28.60 -10.31
CA GLN A 342 -8.55 -29.09 -9.85
C GLN A 342 -9.61 -27.98 -9.84
N GLU A 343 -9.23 -26.76 -9.45
CA GLU A 343 -10.16 -25.62 -9.41
C GLU A 343 -10.51 -25.11 -10.83
N LEU A 344 -9.63 -25.29 -11.82
CA LEU A 344 -9.90 -24.93 -13.22
C LEU A 344 -10.52 -26.05 -14.06
N GLY A 345 -10.25 -27.31 -13.70
CA GLY A 345 -10.55 -28.47 -14.53
C GLY A 345 -9.47 -28.74 -15.60
N ASP A 346 -9.32 -30.01 -15.98
CA ASP A 346 -8.21 -30.49 -16.81
C ASP A 346 -8.16 -29.88 -18.21
N GLU A 347 -9.32 -29.54 -18.80
CA GLU A 347 -9.39 -28.94 -20.12
C GLU A 347 -8.82 -27.51 -20.11
N LEU A 348 -9.32 -26.68 -19.19
CA LEU A 348 -8.91 -25.29 -19.07
C LEU A 348 -7.45 -25.17 -18.61
N TYR A 349 -7.04 -26.00 -17.64
CA TYR A 349 -5.65 -26.04 -17.17
C TYR A 349 -4.67 -26.35 -18.31
N ARG A 350 -4.96 -27.37 -19.14
CA ARG A 350 -4.13 -27.71 -20.32
C ARG A 350 -4.13 -26.62 -21.38
N LYS A 351 -5.24 -25.92 -21.56
CA LYS A 351 -5.36 -24.80 -22.52
C LYS A 351 -4.51 -23.60 -22.11
N LEU A 352 -4.46 -23.29 -20.81
CA LEU A 352 -3.71 -22.15 -20.28
C LEU A 352 -2.19 -22.29 -20.43
N LYS A 353 -1.65 -23.51 -20.33
CA LYS A 353 -0.20 -23.79 -20.37
C LYS A 353 0.60 -22.81 -19.48
N LEU A 354 0.16 -22.68 -18.23
CA LEU A 354 0.69 -21.70 -17.28
C LEU A 354 2.20 -21.82 -17.13
N SER A 355 2.87 -20.69 -16.99
CA SER A 355 4.31 -20.63 -16.79
C SER A 355 4.72 -19.48 -15.86
N SER A 356 5.66 -19.76 -14.95
CA SER A 356 6.33 -18.75 -14.12
C SER A 356 5.35 -17.81 -13.38
N PHE A 357 5.37 -16.50 -13.62
CA PHE A 357 4.56 -15.50 -12.89
C PHE A 357 3.05 -15.70 -13.00
N GLN A 358 2.57 -16.38 -14.05
CA GLN A 358 1.15 -16.64 -14.25
C GLN A 358 0.55 -17.49 -13.11
N PHE A 359 1.37 -18.35 -12.46
CA PHE A 359 0.92 -19.17 -11.34
C PHE A 359 0.47 -18.33 -10.14
N LYS A 360 1.10 -17.17 -9.87
CA LYS A 360 0.71 -16.30 -8.75
C LYS A 360 -0.70 -15.76 -8.97
N VAL A 361 -0.93 -15.12 -10.11
CA VAL A 361 -2.19 -14.44 -10.39
C VAL A 361 -3.34 -15.44 -10.55
N VAL A 362 -3.11 -16.58 -11.20
CA VAL A 362 -4.12 -17.66 -11.26
C VAL A 362 -4.34 -18.29 -9.88
N GLY A 363 -3.29 -18.46 -9.08
CA GLY A 363 -3.39 -18.94 -7.71
C GLY A 363 -4.27 -18.07 -6.83
N LEU A 364 -4.12 -16.75 -6.94
CA LEU A 364 -5.00 -15.78 -6.29
C LEU A 364 -6.43 -15.87 -6.78
N LEU A 365 -6.67 -16.15 -8.06
CA LEU A 365 -8.03 -16.30 -8.60
C LEU A 365 -8.73 -17.56 -8.06
N VAL A 366 -8.01 -18.68 -7.94
CA VAL A 366 -8.60 -19.94 -7.47
C VAL A 366 -8.70 -20.04 -5.95
N SER A 367 -7.99 -19.20 -5.20
CA SER A 367 -8.10 -19.18 -3.73
C SER A 367 -9.53 -18.84 -3.25
N SER A 368 -9.87 -19.20 -2.02
CA SER A 368 -11.25 -19.10 -1.51
C SER A 368 -11.55 -17.79 -0.79
N PHE A 369 -10.53 -17.01 -0.42
CA PHE A 369 -10.74 -15.79 0.36
C PHE A 369 -11.19 -14.62 -0.52
N ASP A 370 -12.00 -13.73 0.07
CA ASP A 370 -12.29 -12.42 -0.49
C ASP A 370 -11.17 -11.44 -0.15
N ASN A 371 -10.93 -11.21 1.14
CA ASN A 371 -9.82 -10.40 1.60
C ASN A 371 -8.56 -11.25 1.73
N ILE A 372 -7.56 -10.96 0.90
CA ILE A 372 -6.34 -11.74 0.77
C ILE A 372 -5.15 -10.93 1.24
N ILE A 373 -4.30 -11.52 2.08
CA ILE A 373 -2.87 -11.16 2.17
C ILE A 373 -2.11 -12.19 1.33
N ALA A 374 -1.64 -11.81 0.16
CA ALA A 374 -0.83 -12.70 -0.67
C ALA A 374 0.64 -12.57 -0.26
N LEU A 375 1.35 -13.69 -0.13
CA LEU A 375 2.77 -13.71 0.21
C LEU A 375 3.52 -14.70 -0.69
N ASP A 376 4.71 -14.30 -1.14
CA ASP A 376 5.68 -15.24 -1.70
C ASP A 376 6.28 -16.12 -0.60
N ALA A 377 6.66 -17.35 -0.96
CA ALA A 377 7.24 -18.33 -0.04
C ALA A 377 8.62 -17.95 0.54
N ASP A 378 9.19 -16.83 0.09
CA ASP A 378 10.44 -16.24 0.59
C ASP A 378 10.25 -14.81 1.12
N ASN A 379 9.01 -14.40 1.34
CA ASN A 379 8.70 -13.13 1.96
C ASN A 379 8.24 -13.32 3.40
N LEU A 380 9.16 -13.09 4.34
CA LEU A 380 9.02 -13.47 5.73
C LEU A 380 8.61 -12.24 6.56
N PRO A 381 7.41 -12.25 7.18
CA PRO A 381 7.04 -11.18 8.10
C PRO A 381 7.90 -11.24 9.37
N ILE A 382 8.17 -10.06 9.93
CA ILE A 382 8.82 -9.91 11.25
C ILE A 382 7.88 -9.33 12.32
N ARG A 383 6.65 -8.99 11.92
CA ARG A 383 5.52 -8.59 12.77
C ARG A 383 4.26 -9.27 12.23
N ASN A 384 3.25 -9.48 13.08
CA ASN A 384 2.01 -10.13 12.67
C ASN A 384 1.29 -9.29 11.58
N PRO A 385 1.04 -9.82 10.36
CA PRO A 385 0.44 -9.05 9.27
C PRO A 385 -1.09 -9.04 9.29
N ASP A 386 -1.76 -9.79 10.20
CA ASP A 386 -3.23 -9.92 10.21
C ASP A 386 -3.95 -8.56 10.28
N TYR A 387 -3.33 -7.56 10.92
CA TYR A 387 -3.90 -6.22 11.06
C TYR A 387 -4.01 -5.44 9.76
N LEU A 388 -3.32 -5.85 8.70
CA LEU A 388 -3.41 -5.18 7.41
C LEU A 388 -4.86 -5.13 6.91
N LEU A 389 -5.65 -6.19 7.15
CA LEU A 389 -7.06 -6.29 6.74
C LEU A 389 -8.02 -5.34 7.49
N PHE A 390 -7.55 -4.71 8.57
CA PHE A 390 -8.32 -3.71 9.32
C PHE A 390 -7.53 -2.40 9.54
N SER A 391 -6.45 -2.23 8.79
CA SER A 391 -5.68 -0.99 8.77
C SER A 391 -6.43 0.09 7.99
N GLU A 392 -6.29 1.34 8.39
CA GLU A 392 -6.89 2.48 7.66
C GLU A 392 -6.57 2.44 6.16
N PRO A 393 -5.31 2.26 5.71
CA PRO A 393 -5.01 2.21 4.27
C PRO A 393 -5.78 1.13 3.53
N PHE A 394 -6.05 -0.03 4.16
CA PHE A 394 -6.82 -1.09 3.52
C PHE A 394 -8.32 -0.80 3.57
N LEU A 395 -8.83 -0.23 4.66
CA LEU A 395 -10.25 0.09 4.77
C LEU A 395 -10.66 1.21 3.80
N SER A 396 -9.76 2.14 3.49
CA SER A 396 -10.01 3.24 2.55
C SER A 396 -9.82 2.87 1.09
N SER A 397 -8.89 1.95 0.78
CA SER A 397 -8.56 1.60 -0.61
C SER A 397 -8.93 0.19 -1.04
N LYS A 398 -9.06 -0.75 -0.10
CA LYS A 398 -9.27 -2.20 -0.32
C LYS A 398 -8.20 -2.88 -1.19
N PHE A 399 -7.09 -2.19 -1.46
CA PHE A 399 -5.93 -2.71 -2.20
C PHE A 399 -4.63 -2.07 -1.70
N LEU A 400 -3.78 -2.84 -1.01
CA LEU A 400 -2.43 -2.46 -0.59
C LEU A 400 -1.36 -3.05 -1.49
N LEU A 401 -0.40 -2.22 -1.86
CA LEU A 401 0.80 -2.57 -2.61
C LEU A 401 2.04 -2.06 -1.88
N TRP A 402 3.17 -2.74 -2.11
CA TRP A 402 4.47 -2.31 -1.63
C TRP A 402 5.33 -1.80 -2.79
N PRO A 403 6.25 -0.87 -2.52
CA PRO A 403 7.07 -0.30 -3.56
C PRO A 403 8.14 -1.31 -3.96
N ASP A 404 8.46 -1.28 -5.24
CA ASP A 404 9.69 -1.84 -5.79
C ASP A 404 10.80 -0.78 -5.75
N ILE A 405 12.03 -1.19 -6.01
CA ILE A 405 13.18 -0.28 -6.02
C ILE A 405 13.43 0.36 -7.38
N TRP A 406 12.80 -0.11 -8.46
CA TRP A 406 13.13 0.30 -9.83
C TRP A 406 12.22 1.43 -10.34
N HIS A 407 12.78 2.29 -11.20
CA HIS A 407 11.98 3.17 -12.05
C HIS A 407 11.10 2.36 -13.00
N LYS A 408 9.84 2.79 -13.16
CA LYS A 408 8.87 2.17 -14.07
C LYS A 408 9.23 2.47 -15.53
N GLY A 409 9.47 1.41 -16.30
CA GLY A 409 9.78 1.47 -17.73
C GLY A 409 8.57 1.40 -18.66
N THR A 410 7.35 1.68 -18.20
CA THR A 410 6.13 1.52 -19.02
C THR A 410 6.15 2.42 -20.25
N SER A 411 5.94 1.83 -21.42
CA SER A 411 5.89 2.50 -22.72
C SER A 411 4.67 3.42 -22.82
N PRO A 412 4.79 4.62 -23.41
CA PRO A 412 3.66 5.46 -23.81
C PRO A 412 2.61 4.72 -24.64
N LEU A 413 3.02 3.74 -25.47
CA LEU A 413 2.11 2.93 -26.28
C LEU A 413 1.08 2.15 -25.44
N TYR A 414 1.44 1.73 -24.22
CA TYR A 414 0.48 1.10 -23.31
C TYR A 414 -0.65 2.06 -22.95
N TYR A 415 -0.31 3.32 -22.65
CA TYR A 415 -1.29 4.34 -22.29
C TYR A 415 -2.20 4.67 -23.47
N ASP A 416 -1.65 4.70 -24.69
CA ASP A 416 -2.44 4.87 -25.91
C ASP A 416 -3.41 3.70 -26.13
N ILE A 417 -2.96 2.44 -25.94
CA ILE A 417 -3.81 1.25 -25.97
C ILE A 417 -4.93 1.35 -24.93
N ALA A 418 -4.59 1.74 -23.70
CA ALA A 418 -5.51 1.88 -22.58
C ALA A 418 -6.35 3.17 -22.58
N ARG A 419 -6.34 3.95 -23.67
CA ARG A 419 -7.12 5.19 -23.86
C ARG A 419 -6.79 6.32 -22.88
N PHE A 420 -5.59 6.33 -22.29
CA PHE A 420 -5.13 7.43 -21.44
C PHE A 420 -4.45 8.52 -22.25
N LYS A 421 -5.05 9.72 -22.26
CA LYS A 421 -4.43 10.91 -22.85
C LYS A 421 -3.45 11.53 -21.86
N ILE A 422 -2.17 11.27 -22.05
CA ILE A 422 -1.08 11.85 -21.23
C ILE A 422 -0.51 13.08 -21.95
N SER A 423 -1.01 14.25 -21.59
CA SER A 423 -0.55 15.54 -22.16
C SER A 423 -0.63 16.71 -21.18
N GLY A 424 -0.92 16.46 -19.90
CA GLY A 424 -0.99 17.50 -18.88
C GLY A 424 0.38 17.88 -18.32
N PRO A 425 0.47 18.96 -17.54
CA PRO A 425 1.71 19.37 -16.89
C PRO A 425 2.20 18.32 -15.88
N PRO A 426 3.49 18.34 -15.47
CA PRO A 426 3.94 17.50 -14.38
C PRO A 426 3.19 17.85 -13.09
N THR A 427 2.63 16.87 -12.40
CA THR A 427 2.00 17.04 -11.07
C THR A 427 2.86 16.47 -9.95
N LYS A 428 3.88 15.68 -10.31
CA LYS A 428 4.88 15.07 -9.44
C LYS A 428 6.27 15.60 -9.83
N ARG A 429 7.28 15.28 -9.03
CA ARG A 429 8.66 15.76 -9.23
C ARG A 429 9.73 14.66 -9.06
N GLN A 430 9.39 13.42 -9.40
CA GLN A 430 10.24 12.24 -9.26
C GLN A 430 11.47 12.31 -10.19
N GLY A 431 11.32 12.95 -11.35
CA GLY A 431 12.41 13.23 -12.29
C GLY A 431 13.18 14.52 -12.03
N LEU A 432 12.90 15.22 -10.93
CA LEU A 432 13.51 16.50 -10.59
C LEU A 432 14.31 16.36 -9.30
N LYS A 433 15.55 16.87 -9.29
CA LYS A 433 16.33 16.89 -8.05
C LYS A 433 15.65 17.79 -7.01
N ASN A 434 15.74 17.42 -5.74
CA ASN A 434 15.09 18.13 -4.64
C ASN A 434 15.63 19.57 -4.47
N ASP A 435 16.89 19.82 -4.87
CA ASP A 435 17.53 21.14 -4.86
C ASP A 435 17.15 22.03 -6.05
N GLN A 436 16.36 21.52 -7.00
CA GLN A 436 15.93 22.25 -8.19
C GLN A 436 14.52 22.84 -8.01
N ASP A 437 14.28 23.97 -8.65
CA ASP A 437 12.98 24.64 -8.61
C ASP A 437 11.93 23.92 -9.45
N TYR A 438 10.78 23.64 -8.83
CA TYR A 438 9.65 23.04 -9.50
C TYR A 438 8.94 24.03 -10.44
N GLY A 439 8.99 25.33 -10.14
CA GLY A 439 8.44 26.38 -11.01
C GLY A 439 9.07 26.41 -12.40
N GLU A 440 10.36 26.12 -12.50
CA GLU A 440 11.03 25.91 -13.79
C GLU A 440 10.71 24.54 -14.40
N TYR A 441 10.50 23.50 -13.60
CA TYR A 441 10.18 22.16 -14.09
C TYR A 441 8.87 22.10 -14.87
N VAL A 442 7.83 22.80 -14.41
CA VAL A 442 6.52 22.85 -15.08
C VAL A 442 6.54 23.55 -16.44
N LYS A 443 7.59 24.34 -16.73
CA LYS A 443 7.77 25.06 -18.00
C LYS A 443 8.51 24.24 -19.06
N LYS A 444 9.13 23.12 -18.66
CA LYS A 444 9.92 22.27 -19.54
C LYS A 444 9.06 21.55 -20.57
N ASN A 445 9.68 21.14 -21.67
CA ASN A 445 9.01 20.34 -22.68
C ASN A 445 8.66 18.94 -22.12
N ILE A 446 7.36 18.62 -22.13
CA ILE A 446 6.84 17.38 -21.54
C ILE A 446 7.32 16.09 -22.23
N ASP A 447 7.70 16.17 -23.51
CA ASP A 447 8.06 14.99 -24.30
C ASP A 447 9.53 14.58 -24.06
N ASN A 448 10.44 15.52 -23.83
CA ASN A 448 11.89 15.25 -23.79
C ASN A 448 12.66 15.79 -22.59
N GLU A 449 12.05 16.62 -21.74
CA GLU A 449 12.71 17.20 -20.56
C GLU A 449 12.03 16.84 -19.22
N VAL A 450 10.80 16.35 -19.27
CA VAL A 450 10.02 15.94 -18.09
C VAL A 450 10.00 14.42 -18.00
N PHE A 451 10.10 13.90 -16.77
CA PHE A 451 9.98 12.48 -16.51
C PHE A 451 8.54 12.05 -16.77
N PHE A 452 8.35 11.03 -17.60
CA PHE A 452 7.04 10.72 -18.16
C PHE A 452 5.98 10.44 -17.09
N HIS A 453 6.35 9.70 -16.04
CA HIS A 453 5.46 9.40 -14.92
C HIS A 453 5.34 10.54 -13.89
N ASP A 454 5.88 11.73 -14.18
CA ASP A 454 5.52 12.95 -13.44
C ASP A 454 4.29 13.66 -14.02
N LEU A 455 3.95 13.38 -15.28
CA LEU A 455 2.84 14.01 -16.00
C LEU A 455 1.47 13.68 -15.39
N GLN A 456 0.56 14.63 -15.43
CA GLN A 456 -0.83 14.45 -14.99
C GLN A 456 -1.47 13.24 -15.69
N GLY A 457 -2.22 12.44 -14.92
CA GLY A 457 -2.93 11.26 -15.44
C GLY A 457 -2.09 9.99 -15.49
N THR A 458 -0.79 10.04 -15.18
CA THR A 458 0.06 8.85 -15.03
C THR A 458 0.05 8.31 -13.60
N PRO A 459 0.19 6.99 -13.40
CA PRO A 459 0.45 6.41 -12.07
C PRO A 459 1.83 6.85 -11.54
N PRO A 460 2.17 6.55 -10.26
CA PRO A 460 3.52 6.76 -9.74
C PRO A 460 4.58 6.08 -10.62
N GLY A 461 5.74 6.73 -10.76
CA GLY A 461 6.90 6.22 -11.50
C GLY A 461 7.70 5.15 -10.76
N ILE A 462 7.39 4.89 -9.49
CA ILE A 462 7.93 3.75 -8.74
C ILE A 462 7.17 2.47 -9.11
N GLY A 463 7.89 1.37 -9.26
CA GLY A 463 7.29 0.04 -9.45
C GLY A 463 6.56 -0.45 -8.20
N ALA A 464 5.75 -1.50 -8.35
CA ALA A 464 5.21 -2.26 -7.22
C ALA A 464 5.93 -3.61 -7.13
N GLU A 465 6.15 -4.08 -5.91
CA GLU A 465 6.63 -5.44 -5.63
C GLU A 465 5.46 -6.27 -5.11
N THR A 466 5.29 -7.48 -5.63
CA THR A 466 4.16 -8.38 -5.34
C THR A 466 4.60 -9.62 -4.58
N GLY A 467 5.83 -9.63 -4.04
CA GLY A 467 6.21 -10.50 -2.93
C GLY A 467 5.20 -10.47 -1.80
N GLN A 468 4.50 -9.34 -1.62
CA GLN A 468 3.31 -9.19 -0.82
C GLN A 468 2.33 -8.22 -1.47
N LEU A 469 1.04 -8.50 -1.37
CA LEU A 469 -0.03 -7.56 -1.70
C LEU A 469 -1.26 -7.91 -0.87
N VAL A 470 -2.13 -6.93 -0.62
CA VAL A 470 -3.37 -7.15 0.14
C VAL A 470 -4.54 -6.61 -0.65
N PHE A 471 -5.59 -7.39 -0.90
CA PHE A 471 -6.74 -6.88 -1.64
C PHE A 471 -8.04 -7.62 -1.34
N SER A 472 -9.17 -6.98 -1.59
CA SER A 472 -10.49 -7.63 -1.67
C SER A 472 -10.80 -8.02 -3.11
N LYS A 473 -11.09 -9.30 -3.36
CA LYS A 473 -11.60 -9.75 -4.66
C LYS A 473 -12.93 -9.10 -4.98
N LYS A 474 -13.83 -8.97 -4.01
CA LYS A 474 -15.16 -8.40 -4.21
C LYS A 474 -15.08 -6.95 -4.69
N GLU A 475 -14.21 -6.15 -4.08
CA GLU A 475 -14.08 -4.71 -4.39
C GLU A 475 -13.25 -4.47 -5.66
N HIS A 476 -12.26 -5.33 -5.96
CA HIS A 476 -11.31 -5.13 -7.05
C HIS A 476 -11.34 -6.21 -8.13
N PHE A 477 -12.46 -6.94 -8.28
CA PHE A 477 -12.49 -8.09 -9.18
C PHE A 477 -12.19 -7.72 -10.64
N ARG A 478 -12.67 -6.55 -11.07
CA ARG A 478 -12.55 -6.08 -12.46
C ARG A 478 -11.10 -5.77 -12.79
N SER A 479 -10.43 -4.97 -11.96
CA SER A 479 -9.00 -4.70 -12.12
C SER A 479 -8.16 -5.97 -11.96
N PHE A 480 -8.56 -6.88 -11.06
CA PHE A 480 -7.88 -8.16 -10.89
C PHE A 480 -7.97 -9.06 -12.14
N VAL A 481 -9.15 -9.17 -12.77
CA VAL A 481 -9.31 -9.92 -14.03
C VAL A 481 -8.55 -9.25 -15.19
N LEU A 482 -8.50 -7.92 -15.23
CA LEU A 482 -7.68 -7.21 -16.22
C LEU A 482 -6.17 -7.44 -15.99
N SER A 483 -5.71 -7.44 -14.73
CA SER A 483 -4.35 -7.83 -14.37
C SER A 483 -4.05 -9.28 -14.80
N LEU A 484 -4.99 -10.20 -14.59
CA LEU A 484 -4.88 -11.57 -15.09
C LEU A 484 -4.71 -11.61 -16.62
N TYR A 485 -5.50 -10.85 -17.37
CA TYR A 485 -5.35 -10.74 -18.83
C TYR A 485 -3.95 -10.29 -19.24
N TYR A 486 -3.42 -9.25 -18.59
CA TYR A 486 -2.04 -8.78 -18.81
C TYR A 486 -0.99 -9.84 -18.49
N ASN A 487 -1.21 -10.71 -17.51
CA ASN A 487 -0.29 -11.80 -17.17
C ASN A 487 -0.39 -12.98 -18.16
N ILE A 488 -1.60 -13.34 -18.58
CA ILE A 488 -1.81 -14.42 -19.57
C ILE A 488 -1.15 -14.05 -20.91
N TYR A 489 -1.30 -12.79 -21.35
CA TYR A 489 -0.66 -12.27 -22.56
C TYR A 489 0.62 -11.45 -22.27
N GLY A 490 1.22 -11.66 -21.10
CA GLY A 490 2.37 -10.89 -20.62
C GLY A 490 3.60 -11.13 -21.49
N LYS A 491 4.07 -12.37 -21.54
CA LYS A 491 5.26 -12.74 -22.32
C LYS A 491 5.13 -12.43 -23.80
N SER A 492 3.93 -12.53 -24.37
CA SER A 492 3.71 -12.28 -25.79
C SER A 492 3.58 -10.81 -26.14
N HIS A 493 2.99 -9.98 -25.25
CA HIS A 493 2.68 -8.58 -25.55
C HIS A 493 2.94 -7.65 -24.35
N TYR A 494 2.20 -7.83 -23.25
CA TYR A 494 2.06 -6.80 -22.23
C TYR A 494 3.32 -6.58 -21.39
N TYR A 495 4.14 -7.59 -21.13
CA TYR A 495 5.37 -7.40 -20.35
C TYR A 495 6.36 -6.49 -21.07
N ARG A 496 6.47 -6.60 -22.41
CA ARG A 496 7.33 -5.69 -23.15
C ARG A 496 6.83 -4.25 -23.06
N LEU A 497 5.52 -4.04 -23.16
CA LEU A 497 4.89 -2.71 -23.03
C LEU A 497 5.03 -2.12 -21.61
N LEU A 498 4.87 -2.95 -20.58
CA LEU A 498 4.84 -2.50 -19.18
C LEU A 498 6.23 -2.31 -18.56
N PHE A 499 7.22 -3.09 -18.98
CA PHE A 499 8.57 -3.09 -18.40
C PHE A 499 9.67 -2.62 -19.35
N GLN A 500 9.53 -2.82 -20.66
CA GLN A 500 10.59 -2.53 -21.64
C GLN A 500 11.97 -3.11 -21.26
N GLY A 501 11.97 -4.30 -20.65
CA GLY A 501 13.18 -5.02 -20.27
C GLY A 501 13.81 -4.62 -18.93
N THR A 502 13.18 -3.73 -18.15
CA THR A 502 13.60 -3.47 -16.76
C THR A 502 13.62 -4.77 -15.94
N PHE A 503 14.47 -4.84 -14.92
CA PHE A 503 14.53 -6.00 -14.03
C PHE A 503 13.18 -6.34 -13.42
N GLY A 504 13.00 -7.63 -13.08
CA GLY A 504 11.78 -8.15 -12.45
C GLY A 504 10.52 -8.05 -13.31
N SER A 505 10.62 -8.16 -14.63
CA SER A 505 9.45 -8.28 -15.50
C SER A 505 8.58 -9.48 -15.08
N GLY A 506 7.28 -9.27 -14.91
CA GLY A 506 6.36 -10.30 -14.42
C GLY A 506 5.03 -9.73 -13.94
N ASP A 507 4.40 -10.41 -12.99
CA ASP A 507 3.08 -10.05 -12.45
C ASP A 507 3.05 -8.69 -11.75
N ARG A 508 4.16 -8.30 -11.10
CA ARG A 508 4.21 -7.10 -10.27
C ARG A 508 3.83 -5.79 -10.98
N GLY A 509 4.14 -5.70 -12.26
CA GLY A 509 3.89 -4.50 -13.07
C GLY A 509 2.49 -4.43 -13.67
N THR A 510 1.61 -5.40 -13.41
CA THR A 510 0.30 -5.52 -14.07
C THR A 510 -0.87 -5.00 -13.24
N PHE A 511 -0.75 -4.98 -11.91
CA PHE A 511 -1.84 -4.56 -11.01
C PHE A 511 -2.13 -3.05 -11.09
N ILE A 512 -1.13 -2.19 -10.90
CA ILE A 512 -1.33 -0.73 -10.95
C ILE A 512 -1.92 -0.29 -12.30
N PRO A 513 -1.42 -0.75 -13.47
CA PRO A 513 -2.03 -0.38 -14.74
C PRO A 513 -3.49 -0.82 -14.86
N ALA A 514 -3.87 -1.99 -14.32
CA ALA A 514 -5.25 -2.46 -14.35
C ALA A 514 -6.17 -1.67 -13.40
N LEU A 515 -5.70 -1.36 -12.20
CA LEU A 515 -6.40 -0.50 -11.23
C LEU A 515 -6.66 0.90 -11.82
N HIS A 516 -5.66 1.44 -12.53
CA HIS A 516 -5.77 2.74 -13.19
C HIS A 516 -6.82 2.72 -14.31
N VAL A 517 -6.83 1.69 -15.16
CA VAL A 517 -7.87 1.51 -16.22
C VAL A 517 -9.27 1.45 -15.63
N MET A 518 -9.46 0.76 -14.51
CA MET A 518 -10.76 0.63 -13.86
C MET A 518 -11.12 1.82 -12.96
N ASN A 519 -10.21 2.80 -12.79
CA ASN A 519 -10.35 3.91 -11.85
C ASN A 519 -10.68 3.44 -10.42
N GLU A 520 -10.01 2.37 -9.98
CA GLU A 520 -10.20 1.78 -8.66
C GLU A 520 -9.14 2.31 -7.68
N PRO A 521 -9.53 2.61 -6.42
CA PRO A 521 -8.59 3.11 -5.42
C PRO A 521 -7.55 2.05 -5.04
N TYR A 522 -6.34 2.49 -4.71
CA TYR A 522 -5.32 1.62 -4.15
C TYR A 522 -4.34 2.45 -3.30
N HIS A 523 -3.72 1.80 -2.32
CA HIS A 523 -2.64 2.35 -1.52
C HIS A 523 -1.32 1.68 -1.87
N LEU A 524 -0.41 2.43 -2.53
CA LEU A 524 0.97 2.02 -2.69
C LEU A 524 1.77 2.59 -1.52
N ASN A 525 2.30 1.73 -0.65
CA ASN A 525 3.15 2.15 0.46
C ASN A 525 4.37 2.88 -0.13
N ASN A 526 4.45 4.21 0.03
CA ASN A 526 5.46 5.02 -0.66
C ASN A 526 6.78 5.13 0.11
N TYR A 527 6.97 4.38 1.20
CA TYR A 527 8.21 4.41 1.97
C TYR A 527 9.32 3.60 1.30
N HIS A 528 10.55 4.13 1.28
CA HIS A 528 11.64 3.51 0.53
C HIS A 528 11.92 2.06 0.96
N VAL A 529 12.29 1.24 -0.03
CA VAL A 529 12.90 -0.07 0.19
C VAL A 529 14.40 0.11 0.31
N TRP A 530 15.00 -0.59 1.25
CA TRP A 530 16.46 -0.71 1.36
C TRP A 530 16.86 -2.19 1.47
N PHE A 531 18.16 -2.45 1.31
CA PHE A 531 18.69 -3.81 1.27
C PHE A 531 19.46 -4.15 2.54
N ALA A 532 19.08 -5.26 3.16
CA ALA A 532 19.92 -5.95 4.12
C ALA A 532 20.80 -6.98 3.39
N GLY A 533 21.97 -7.24 3.97
CA GLY A 533 22.99 -8.07 3.35
C GLY A 533 24.25 -8.18 4.19
N TYR A 534 25.30 -8.74 3.60
CA TYR A 534 26.61 -8.91 4.23
C TYR A 534 27.69 -8.07 3.50
N GLU A 535 28.76 -7.72 4.21
CA GLU A 535 29.88 -6.99 3.61
C GLU A 535 30.88 -7.97 2.99
N GLU A 536 31.09 -7.86 1.69
CA GLU A 536 32.13 -8.61 0.97
C GLU A 536 33.38 -7.73 0.81
N LYS A 537 34.51 -8.21 1.32
CA LYS A 537 35.81 -7.57 1.13
C LYS A 537 36.43 -8.04 -0.18
N TYR A 538 36.94 -7.10 -0.97
CA TYR A 538 37.64 -7.38 -2.23
C TYR A 538 38.84 -6.46 -2.43
N MET A 539 39.82 -6.92 -3.21
CA MET A 539 41.02 -6.15 -3.54
C MET A 539 40.79 -5.35 -4.83
N LYS A 540 41.02 -4.03 -4.78
CA LYS A 540 41.04 -3.16 -5.97
C LYS A 540 42.21 -2.18 -5.84
N SER A 541 43.09 -2.18 -6.84
CA SER A 541 44.28 -1.32 -6.88
C SER A 541 45.17 -1.42 -5.64
N GLY A 542 45.39 -2.64 -5.12
CA GLY A 542 46.22 -2.89 -3.93
C GLY A 542 45.59 -2.48 -2.60
N LYS A 543 44.33 -2.02 -2.58
CA LYS A 543 43.58 -1.68 -1.37
C LYS A 543 42.44 -2.65 -1.13
N VAL A 544 42.19 -2.97 0.14
CA VAL A 544 41.00 -3.69 0.58
C VAL A 544 39.83 -2.73 0.54
N ASN A 545 38.80 -3.08 -0.23
CA ASN A 545 37.53 -2.37 -0.31
C ASN A 545 36.45 -3.31 0.24
N SER A 546 35.33 -2.76 0.71
CA SER A 546 34.13 -3.52 1.02
C SER A 546 32.98 -3.08 0.13
N ARG A 547 32.09 -4.02 -0.19
CA ARG A 547 30.79 -3.73 -0.81
C ARG A 547 29.70 -4.51 -0.07
N LEU A 548 28.50 -3.95 -0.01
CA LEU A 548 27.34 -4.67 0.45
C LEU A 548 26.92 -5.67 -0.63
N GLU A 549 26.95 -6.96 -0.32
CA GLU A 549 26.26 -8.00 -1.07
C GLU A 549 24.85 -8.13 -0.48
N GLU A 550 23.88 -7.64 -1.24
CA GLU A 550 22.48 -7.62 -0.85
C GLU A 550 21.84 -9.02 -0.93
N SER A 551 20.96 -9.32 0.02
CA SER A 551 20.30 -10.63 0.14
C SER A 551 18.79 -10.53 0.38
N THR A 552 18.36 -9.38 0.88
CA THR A 552 17.03 -9.18 1.46
C THR A 552 16.54 -7.76 1.18
N MET A 553 15.36 -7.64 0.59
CA MET A 553 14.64 -6.37 0.51
C MET A 553 13.87 -6.15 1.82
N VAL A 554 14.01 -4.97 2.40
CA VAL A 554 13.36 -4.58 3.66
C VAL A 554 12.19 -3.65 3.36
N GLN A 555 10.99 -4.07 3.78
CA GLN A 555 9.74 -3.39 3.45
C GLN A 555 8.92 -3.06 4.70
N HIS A 556 8.25 -1.90 4.66
CA HIS A 556 7.72 -1.25 5.85
C HIS A 556 6.20 -1.39 5.99
N ASP A 557 5.72 -1.12 7.19
CA ASP A 557 4.32 -1.09 7.57
C ASP A 557 3.60 0.12 6.93
N PRO A 558 2.53 -0.09 6.14
CA PRO A 558 1.84 0.98 5.43
C PRO A 558 1.17 2.00 6.36
N LYS A 559 0.68 1.56 7.53
CA LYS A 559 0.03 2.45 8.51
C LYS A 559 1.02 3.43 9.11
N THR A 560 2.21 2.96 9.51
CA THR A 560 3.27 3.84 10.04
C THR A 560 3.91 4.69 8.95
N SER A 561 3.99 4.18 7.71
CA SER A 561 4.47 4.95 6.56
C SER A 561 3.55 6.12 6.19
N ILE A 562 2.22 5.98 6.24
CA ILE A 562 1.30 7.12 6.07
C ILE A 562 1.60 8.20 7.10
N LYS A 563 1.71 7.81 8.37
CA LYS A 563 1.94 8.76 9.46
C LYS A 563 3.25 9.54 9.26
N PHE A 564 4.29 8.88 8.79
CA PHE A 564 5.55 9.52 8.44
C PHE A 564 5.39 10.59 7.35
N TYR A 565 4.68 10.29 6.27
CA TYR A 565 4.46 11.26 5.19
C TYR A 565 3.60 12.44 5.62
N GLU A 566 2.57 12.22 6.46
CA GLU A 566 1.78 13.31 7.06
C GLU A 566 2.66 14.27 7.87
N ASP A 567 3.56 13.73 8.70
CA ASP A 567 4.48 14.52 9.51
C ASP A 567 5.51 15.26 8.63
N TRP A 568 6.06 14.58 7.63
CA TRP A 568 6.99 15.15 6.65
C TRP A 568 6.36 16.31 5.87
N GLU A 569 5.16 16.13 5.30
CA GLU A 569 4.45 17.17 4.56
C GLU A 569 4.08 18.37 5.44
N LYS A 570 3.63 18.09 6.67
CA LYS A 570 3.33 19.15 7.65
C LYS A 570 4.59 19.96 8.00
N TRP A 571 5.73 19.29 8.19
CA TRP A 571 7.00 19.95 8.47
C TRP A 571 7.46 20.81 7.29
N LEU A 572 7.42 20.28 6.06
CA LEU A 572 7.75 21.03 4.84
C LEU A 572 6.87 22.26 4.67
N LYS A 573 5.55 22.11 4.88
CA LYS A 573 4.61 23.24 4.83
C LYS A 573 4.92 24.30 5.87
N GLY A 574 5.30 23.89 7.10
CA GLY A 574 5.74 24.81 8.16
C GLY A 574 7.02 25.57 7.83
N LYS A 575 7.87 25.02 6.96
CA LYS A 575 9.09 25.66 6.43
C LYS A 575 8.85 26.41 5.11
N ASN A 576 7.60 26.51 4.64
CA ASN A 576 7.23 27.08 3.33
C ASN A 576 7.97 26.40 2.16
N MET A 577 8.11 25.08 2.21
CA MET A 577 8.77 24.25 1.20
C MET A 577 7.74 23.47 0.37
N ASP A 578 8.17 22.99 -0.80
CA ASP A 578 7.36 22.13 -1.66
C ASP A 578 7.10 20.77 -0.99
N ILE A 579 5.83 20.47 -0.69
CA ILE A 579 5.41 19.22 -0.04
C ILE A 579 5.70 17.96 -0.88
N ARG A 580 6.04 18.10 -2.16
CA ARG A 580 6.36 16.97 -3.06
C ARG A 580 7.82 16.53 -2.98
N LEU A 581 8.64 17.13 -2.12
CA LEU A 581 10.03 16.74 -1.93
C LEU A 581 10.11 15.30 -1.41
N TYR A 582 10.86 14.44 -2.12
CA TYR A 582 10.99 13.03 -1.78
C TYR A 582 12.11 12.82 -0.74
N PRO A 583 11.82 12.31 0.47
CA PRO A 583 12.80 12.27 1.57
C PRO A 583 13.95 11.27 1.35
N PHE A 584 13.87 10.41 0.33
CA PHE A 584 14.85 9.34 0.10
C PHE A 584 15.56 9.46 -1.25
N GLN A 585 15.56 10.65 -1.87
CA GLN A 585 16.30 10.90 -3.10
C GLN A 585 17.82 10.91 -2.83
N ASP A 586 18.61 10.29 -3.71
CA ASP A 586 20.05 10.12 -3.51
C ASP A 586 20.85 11.38 -3.90
N ASN A 587 20.90 12.37 -3.00
CA ASN A 587 21.77 13.54 -3.07
C ASN A 587 22.00 14.18 -1.70
N ASP A 588 23.01 15.04 -1.60
CA ASP A 588 23.41 15.70 -0.34
C ASP A 588 22.31 16.61 0.20
N TYR A 589 21.67 17.41 -0.66
CA TYR A 589 20.57 18.29 -0.25
C TYR A 589 19.45 17.53 0.48
N THR A 590 19.07 16.37 -0.04
CA THR A 590 18.00 15.55 0.54
C THR A 590 18.44 14.92 1.86
N ARG A 591 19.71 14.48 1.98
CA ARG A 591 20.26 13.97 3.24
C ARG A 591 20.25 15.05 4.33
N ASP A 592 20.71 16.25 4.00
CA ASP A 592 20.73 17.38 4.93
C ASP A 592 19.32 17.82 5.33
N LEU A 593 18.39 17.83 4.36
CA LEU A 593 16.98 18.14 4.60
C LEU A 593 16.32 17.11 5.52
N PHE A 594 16.55 15.83 5.27
CA PHE A 594 16.02 14.74 6.09
C PHE A 594 16.60 14.78 7.51
N GLN A 595 17.90 15.06 7.66
CA GLN A 595 18.51 15.25 8.97
C GLN A 595 17.90 16.44 9.72
N SER A 596 17.66 17.56 9.03
CA SER A 596 17.01 18.74 9.62
C SER A 596 15.58 18.42 10.11
N PHE A 597 14.83 17.61 9.38
CA PHE A 597 13.54 17.10 9.82
C PHE A 597 13.67 16.28 11.09
N LEU A 598 14.60 15.31 11.14
CA LEU A 598 14.79 14.48 12.33
C LEU A 598 15.18 15.31 13.56
N ASP A 599 16.05 16.30 13.39
CA ASP A 599 16.49 17.18 14.47
C ASP A 599 15.34 18.06 14.99
N ASP A 600 14.54 18.65 14.10
CA ASP A 600 13.37 19.46 14.46
C ASP A 600 12.29 18.63 15.17
N MET A 601 12.05 17.40 14.69
CA MET A 601 11.09 16.48 15.31
C MET A 601 11.56 16.04 16.70
N LYS A 602 12.87 15.77 16.86
CA LYS A 602 13.48 15.45 18.15
C LYS A 602 13.39 16.61 19.14
N ASN A 603 13.67 17.83 18.69
CA ASN A 603 13.56 19.04 19.51
C ASN A 603 12.11 19.27 19.97
N SER A 604 11.14 19.01 19.08
CA SER A 604 9.72 19.12 19.39
C SER A 604 9.21 18.03 20.34
N ASN A 605 9.92 16.89 20.42
CA ASN A 605 9.55 15.72 21.22
C ASN A 605 10.42 15.56 22.48
N ASN A 606 10.76 16.67 23.15
CA ASN A 606 11.56 16.69 24.38
C ASN A 606 12.88 15.89 24.30
N GLY A 607 13.52 15.89 23.12
CA GLY A 607 14.78 15.19 22.89
C GLY A 607 14.65 13.70 22.58
N GLN A 608 13.44 13.15 22.45
CA GLN A 608 13.23 11.78 21.98
C GLN A 608 13.35 11.71 20.46
N ASP A 609 14.14 10.74 19.97
CA ASP A 609 14.32 10.51 18.53
C ASP A 609 12.96 10.25 17.83
N TYR A 610 12.83 10.77 16.61
CA TYR A 610 11.64 10.51 15.79
C TYR A 610 11.59 9.03 15.41
N LYS A 611 10.42 8.40 15.62
CA LYS A 611 10.22 6.99 15.29
C LYS A 611 9.89 6.85 13.80
N LEU A 612 10.82 6.29 13.05
CA LEU A 612 10.61 5.97 11.63
C LEU A 612 9.61 4.81 11.47
N PRO A 613 8.98 4.67 10.27
CA PRO A 613 8.10 3.57 9.95
C PRO A 613 8.69 2.21 10.27
N GLU A 614 7.84 1.32 10.78
CA GLU A 614 8.27 0.01 11.25
C GLU A 614 8.50 -0.94 10.07
N VAL A 615 9.50 -1.82 10.19
CA VAL A 615 9.73 -2.88 9.20
C VAL A 615 8.70 -3.99 9.39
N LEU A 616 8.02 -4.40 8.33
CA LEU A 616 6.98 -5.43 8.38
C LEU A 616 7.44 -6.74 7.75
N PHE A 617 8.13 -6.65 6.60
CA PHE A 617 8.49 -7.79 5.77
C PHE A 617 9.97 -7.79 5.42
N LEU A 618 10.56 -8.98 5.41
CA LEU A 618 11.88 -9.29 4.90
C LEU A 618 11.74 -10.24 3.70
N HIS A 619 11.89 -9.70 2.49
CA HIS A 619 11.86 -10.50 1.27
C HIS A 619 13.27 -11.01 0.98
N VAL A 620 13.54 -12.26 1.39
CA VAL A 620 14.87 -12.89 1.34
C VAL A 620 15.06 -13.61 0.00
N HIS A 621 15.49 -12.88 -1.03
CA HIS A 621 15.65 -13.46 -2.37
C HIS A 621 16.94 -14.27 -2.53
N LYS A 622 17.97 -14.09 -1.68
CA LYS A 622 19.27 -14.79 -1.87
C LYS A 622 20.13 -15.04 -0.62
N PRO A 623 20.43 -16.32 -0.27
CA PRO A 623 19.69 -17.51 -0.66
C PRO A 623 18.32 -17.48 0.00
N LYS A 624 17.29 -17.92 -0.71
CA LYS A 624 15.96 -18.10 -0.11
C LYS A 624 16.06 -19.02 1.12
N ILE A 625 15.25 -18.76 2.14
CA ILE A 625 15.12 -19.63 3.33
C ILE A 625 14.35 -20.91 2.95
N ASN A 626 15.02 -21.80 2.20
CA ASN A 626 14.45 -23.05 1.72
C ASN A 626 15.58 -24.08 1.50
N PRO A 627 15.84 -24.96 2.49
CA PRO A 627 16.92 -25.95 2.40
C PRO A 627 16.75 -26.96 1.27
N VAL A 628 15.52 -27.36 0.96
CA VAL A 628 15.24 -28.32 -0.12
C VAL A 628 15.60 -27.70 -1.48
N ARG A 629 15.20 -26.46 -1.73
CA ARG A 629 15.59 -25.72 -2.94
C ARG A 629 17.10 -25.53 -3.02
N ASN A 630 17.73 -25.11 -1.92
CA ASN A 630 19.15 -24.74 -1.91
C ASN A 630 20.07 -25.95 -2.15
N LEU A 631 19.70 -27.13 -1.63
CA LEU A 631 20.47 -28.37 -1.80
C LEU A 631 20.08 -29.17 -3.05
N SER A 632 18.96 -28.86 -3.69
CA SER A 632 18.54 -29.53 -4.92
C SER A 632 19.55 -29.28 -6.05
N PRO A 633 19.96 -30.33 -6.80
CA PRO A 633 20.83 -30.16 -7.96
C PRO A 633 20.15 -29.46 -9.13
N LYS A 634 18.80 -29.48 -9.19
CA LYS A 634 18.00 -28.82 -10.24
C LYS A 634 18.11 -27.30 -10.20
N TYR A 635 18.37 -26.72 -9.04
CA TYR A 635 18.44 -25.28 -8.85
C TYR A 635 19.90 -24.82 -8.76
N LYS A 636 20.33 -24.08 -9.78
CA LYS A 636 21.62 -23.41 -9.82
C LYS A 636 21.39 -21.91 -9.63
N PHE A 637 22.16 -21.31 -8.73
CA PHE A 637 22.18 -19.87 -8.52
C PHE A 637 23.59 -19.47 -8.12
N GLN A 638 23.91 -18.19 -8.33
CA GLN A 638 25.19 -17.62 -7.97
C GLN A 638 25.43 -17.74 -6.46
N PHE A 639 26.66 -18.07 -6.04
CA PHE A 639 27.06 -18.26 -4.65
C PHE A 639 26.52 -19.52 -3.95
N LYS A 640 26.10 -20.53 -4.71
CA LYS A 640 25.65 -21.82 -4.15
C LYS A 640 26.70 -22.45 -3.21
N GLU A 641 27.98 -22.27 -3.53
CA GLU A 641 29.11 -22.72 -2.73
C GLU A 641 29.25 -22.02 -1.37
N LYS A 642 28.68 -20.82 -1.22
CA LYS A 642 28.68 -20.05 0.04
C LYS A 642 27.46 -20.33 0.92
N VAL A 643 26.47 -21.06 0.42
CA VAL A 643 25.26 -21.36 1.19
C VAL A 643 25.61 -22.26 2.36
N TYR A 644 25.12 -21.88 3.54
CA TYR A 644 25.39 -22.56 4.82
C TYR A 644 26.84 -22.47 5.32
N THR A 645 27.66 -21.56 4.79
CA THR A 645 29.03 -21.33 5.26
C THR A 645 29.25 -19.94 5.85
N GLN A 646 28.27 -19.05 5.73
CA GLN A 646 28.33 -17.65 6.20
C GLN A 646 26.92 -17.11 6.45
N ARG A 647 26.84 -15.96 7.11
CA ARG A 647 25.62 -15.16 7.25
C ARG A 647 25.28 -14.43 5.95
N PHE A 648 23.99 -14.30 5.66
CA PHE A 648 23.49 -13.57 4.49
C PHE A 648 22.66 -12.34 4.87
N LEU A 649 22.08 -12.29 6.07
CA LEU A 649 21.32 -11.15 6.59
C LEU A 649 22.18 -10.23 7.47
N GLY A 650 23.49 -10.22 7.21
CA GLY A 650 24.48 -9.42 7.95
C GLY A 650 24.90 -10.02 9.28
N GLU A 651 25.82 -9.35 9.95
CA GLU A 651 26.28 -9.74 11.30
C GLU A 651 25.14 -9.62 12.30
N SER A 652 25.12 -10.49 13.32
CA SER A 652 24.10 -10.43 14.36
C SER A 652 24.12 -9.08 15.07
N GLY A 653 22.94 -8.47 15.24
CA GLY A 653 22.82 -7.15 15.86
C GLY A 653 22.95 -5.97 14.90
N LYS A 654 23.47 -6.18 13.67
CA LYS A 654 23.77 -5.10 12.72
C LYS A 654 22.56 -4.22 12.39
N TYR A 655 21.38 -4.83 12.28
CA TYR A 655 20.13 -4.18 11.86
C TYR A 655 19.10 -4.02 12.99
N ASN A 656 19.49 -4.18 14.27
CA ASN A 656 18.55 -4.18 15.39
C ASN A 656 17.78 -2.86 15.53
N LYS A 657 18.45 -1.74 15.26
CA LYS A 657 17.85 -0.40 15.35
C LYS A 657 16.80 -0.22 14.25
N GLU A 658 17.11 -0.65 13.03
CA GLU A 658 16.24 -0.54 11.86
C GLU A 658 15.03 -1.47 11.96
N PHE A 659 15.21 -2.68 12.51
CA PHE A 659 14.11 -3.62 12.71
C PHE A 659 13.26 -3.32 13.95
N ASP A 660 13.77 -2.45 14.85
CA ASP A 660 13.22 -2.19 16.18
C ASP A 660 13.02 -3.52 16.94
N SER A 661 14.06 -4.35 16.93
CA SER A 661 14.05 -5.70 17.48
C SER A 661 15.46 -6.17 17.80
N ASN A 662 15.61 -6.97 18.86
CA ASN A 662 16.87 -7.66 19.19
C ASN A 662 16.90 -9.10 18.64
N GLU A 663 15.94 -9.47 17.80
CA GLU A 663 15.85 -10.80 17.21
C GLU A 663 16.91 -11.00 16.11
N ASP A 664 17.66 -12.09 16.19
CA ASP A 664 18.51 -12.56 15.09
C ASP A 664 17.63 -13.25 14.05
N TRP A 665 17.06 -12.48 13.12
CA TRP A 665 16.11 -12.99 12.12
C TRP A 665 16.69 -14.09 11.23
N GLU A 666 17.99 -14.05 10.92
CA GLU A 666 18.62 -15.14 10.17
C GLU A 666 18.61 -16.44 10.96
N LEU A 667 18.95 -16.38 12.25
CA LEU A 667 18.88 -17.52 13.15
C LEU A 667 17.45 -18.00 13.34
N LYS A 668 16.48 -17.09 13.50
CA LYS A 668 15.05 -17.43 13.65
C LYS A 668 14.53 -18.19 12.44
N PHE A 669 14.68 -17.62 11.25
CA PHE A 669 14.20 -18.20 10.00
C PHE A 669 14.84 -19.55 9.69
N ASN A 670 16.16 -19.70 9.92
CA ASN A 670 16.83 -20.98 9.71
C ASN A 670 16.54 -22.01 10.81
N SER A 671 16.18 -21.58 12.02
CA SER A 671 15.72 -22.49 13.09
C SER A 671 14.34 -23.06 12.77
N ILE A 672 13.43 -22.24 12.23
CA ILE A 672 12.16 -22.72 11.64
C ILE A 672 12.44 -23.69 10.50
N ALA A 673 13.32 -23.32 9.57
CA ALA A 673 13.68 -24.18 8.44
C ALA A 673 14.24 -25.54 8.88
N LYS A 674 15.05 -25.57 9.95
CA LYS A 674 15.55 -26.80 10.58
C LYS A 674 14.39 -27.64 11.10
N TRP A 675 13.51 -27.08 11.94
CA TRP A 675 12.36 -27.82 12.49
C TRP A 675 11.45 -28.37 11.38
N VAL A 676 11.16 -27.54 10.35
CA VAL A 676 10.32 -27.95 9.22
C VAL A 676 10.92 -29.18 8.51
N VAL A 677 12.21 -29.17 8.22
CA VAL A 677 12.85 -30.27 7.47
C VAL A 677 13.13 -31.50 8.32
N CYS A 678 13.56 -31.31 9.56
CA CYS A 678 13.99 -32.40 10.44
C CYS A 678 12.81 -33.12 11.11
N ASP A 679 11.78 -32.38 11.49
CA ASP A 679 10.74 -32.86 12.41
C ASP A 679 9.34 -32.82 11.76
N ALA A 680 8.98 -31.74 11.07
CA ALA A 680 7.61 -31.53 10.58
C ALA A 680 7.30 -32.21 9.25
N LEU A 681 8.23 -32.16 8.28
CA LEU A 681 8.09 -32.76 6.95
C LEU A 681 8.55 -34.22 6.98
N ASP A 682 7.75 -35.13 7.51
CA ASP A 682 8.02 -36.57 7.59
C ASP A 682 7.40 -37.39 6.43
N SER A 683 6.80 -36.74 5.43
CA SER A 683 6.23 -37.41 4.25
C SER A 683 7.31 -38.07 3.39
N LYS A 684 7.27 -39.40 3.29
CA LYS A 684 8.16 -40.18 2.42
C LYS A 684 7.98 -39.83 0.94
N ARG A 685 6.74 -39.60 0.50
CA ARG A 685 6.42 -39.24 -0.89
C ARG A 685 7.05 -37.89 -1.24
N PHE A 686 6.90 -36.89 -0.37
CA PHE A 686 7.55 -35.60 -0.58
C PHE A 686 9.07 -35.75 -0.76
N TRP A 687 9.75 -36.48 0.12
CA TRP A 687 11.21 -36.61 0.04
C TRP A 687 11.70 -37.40 -1.17
N ASN A 688 11.02 -38.50 -1.50
CA ASN A 688 11.42 -39.40 -2.58
C ASN A 688 11.04 -38.85 -3.97
N ASP A 689 9.82 -38.33 -4.11
CA ASP A 689 9.22 -38.08 -5.42
C ASP A 689 9.26 -36.59 -5.79
N ILE A 690 9.00 -35.70 -4.82
CA ILE A 690 8.92 -34.25 -5.04
C ILE A 690 10.29 -33.59 -4.87
N ALA A 691 10.88 -33.70 -3.69
CA ALA A 691 12.17 -33.11 -3.36
C ALA A 691 13.31 -33.84 -4.07
N ASN A 692 13.19 -35.17 -4.18
CA ASN A 692 14.24 -36.09 -4.67
C ASN A 692 15.58 -35.84 -3.93
N LEU A 693 15.51 -35.81 -2.60
CA LEU A 693 16.64 -35.56 -1.70
C LEU A 693 16.54 -36.47 -0.47
N ASN A 694 17.68 -36.80 0.13
CA ASN A 694 17.71 -37.51 1.40
C ASN A 694 17.44 -36.53 2.56
N GLN A 695 16.32 -36.72 3.27
CA GLN A 695 15.93 -35.88 4.41
C GLN A 695 17.04 -35.74 5.46
N LYS A 696 17.74 -36.84 5.79
CA LYS A 696 18.78 -36.83 6.83
C LYS A 696 19.95 -35.95 6.45
N ASP A 697 20.31 -35.91 5.17
CA ASP A 697 21.39 -35.07 4.68
C ASP A 697 21.01 -33.58 4.71
N VAL A 698 19.77 -33.25 4.28
CA VAL A 698 19.24 -31.88 4.35
C VAL A 698 19.16 -31.44 5.82
N CYS A 699 18.59 -32.26 6.70
CA CYS A 699 18.48 -32.00 8.13
C CYS A 699 19.86 -31.79 8.79
N LYS A 700 20.85 -32.63 8.44
CA LYS A 700 22.23 -32.49 8.94
C LYS A 700 22.85 -31.15 8.51
N LYS A 701 22.69 -30.76 7.24
CA LYS A 701 23.24 -29.51 6.71
C LYS A 701 22.62 -28.28 7.38
N ILE A 702 21.29 -28.20 7.46
CA ILE A 702 20.63 -27.05 8.10
C ILE A 702 20.90 -27.01 9.61
N SER A 703 20.99 -28.17 10.27
CA SER A 703 21.34 -28.24 11.69
C SER A 703 22.73 -27.67 11.97
N LEU A 704 23.73 -28.04 11.16
CA LEU A 704 25.08 -27.47 11.29
C LEU A 704 25.09 -25.96 11.06
N PHE A 705 24.27 -25.46 10.13
CA PHE A 705 24.17 -24.03 9.88
C PHE A 705 23.52 -23.26 11.04
N VAL A 706 22.44 -23.80 11.62
CA VAL A 706 21.83 -23.20 12.82
C VAL A 706 22.84 -23.15 13.98
N GLU A 707 23.63 -24.20 14.19
CA GLU A 707 24.69 -24.19 15.20
C GLU A 707 25.83 -23.22 14.86
N PHE A 708 26.12 -22.98 13.58
CA PHE A 708 27.03 -21.92 13.15
C PHE A 708 26.49 -20.53 13.53
N LEU A 709 25.23 -20.23 13.18
CA LEU A 709 24.58 -18.94 13.50
C LEU A 709 24.51 -18.68 15.00
N LYS A 710 24.28 -19.71 15.83
CA LYS A 710 24.26 -19.55 17.29
C LYS A 710 25.60 -19.14 17.91
N ARG A 711 26.73 -19.33 17.22
CA ARG A 711 28.06 -19.04 17.80
C ARG A 711 28.28 -17.56 18.01
N ASP A 712 27.86 -16.75 17.05
CA ASP A 712 28.06 -15.30 17.00
C ASP A 712 26.76 -14.51 17.17
N SER A 713 25.62 -15.19 17.34
CA SER A 713 24.34 -14.53 17.60
C SER A 713 24.37 -13.74 18.92
N THR A 714 23.96 -12.48 18.83
CA THR A 714 23.75 -11.56 19.97
C THR A 714 22.51 -11.93 20.77
N ASN A 715 21.57 -12.70 20.19
CA ASN A 715 20.36 -13.20 20.83
C ASN A 715 20.12 -14.67 20.44
N LYS A 716 20.74 -15.59 21.19
CA LYS A 716 20.60 -17.04 20.93
C LYS A 716 19.18 -17.56 21.17
N ASP A 717 18.36 -16.82 21.91
CA ASP A 717 16.96 -17.17 22.16
C ASP A 717 16.11 -17.02 20.90
N SER A 718 16.58 -16.31 19.87
CA SER A 718 15.94 -16.28 18.56
C SER A 718 15.84 -17.66 17.88
N ALA A 719 16.62 -18.66 18.34
CA ALA A 719 16.46 -20.04 17.87
C ALA A 719 15.27 -20.78 18.49
N LYS A 720 14.66 -20.25 19.55
CA LYS A 720 13.52 -20.88 20.24
C LYS A 720 12.26 -20.66 19.41
N LEU A 721 11.49 -21.73 19.25
CA LEU A 721 10.20 -21.72 18.58
C LEU A 721 9.11 -21.88 19.65
N THR A 722 8.03 -21.13 19.53
CA THR A 722 6.96 -21.03 20.56
C THR A 722 5.63 -21.61 20.10
N SER A 723 5.44 -21.73 18.79
CA SER A 723 4.21 -22.18 18.13
C SER A 723 4.26 -23.63 17.64
N VAL A 724 5.38 -24.34 17.86
CA VAL A 724 5.62 -25.72 17.40
C VAL A 724 6.03 -26.69 18.49
#